data_AF-A0A1J4J8Z4-F1
#
_entry.id   AF-A0A1J4J8Z4-F1
#
_cell.length_a   1.000
_cell.length_b   1.000
_cell.length_c   1.000
_cell.angle_alpha   90.00
_cell.angle_beta   90.00
_cell.angle_gamma   90.00
#
_symmetry.space_group_name_H-M   'P 1'
#
loop_
_entity.id
_entity.type
_entity.pdbx_description
1 polymer ?
#
loop_
_entity_poly.entity_id
_entity_poly.type
_entity_poly.pdbx_seq_one_letter_code
_entity_poly.pdbx_strand_id
1 'polypeptide(L)'
;MGAEASRPLLDSSRPSISFRNRLLKKIPYRIPPNHRLEIIDLTNNRITCLPKHLKNLKSLDISLNKLTTIDGPIESSLLTYENLTELKIRGNYLTDIPKSLEALKSLKILHLGNNRLLKFDLCLPNLISLDLSSNQIQNFDQIRSNKIVSLNLSFNFLNEFHTQNFPNIRQLILTGNNLKEFSLANDKNIIFSSLTMLNISHNIIKEFEDVSNCAPKLEKLNISYNLLNKFPSKLPKTLNGVDLSYNKLVLIDEDLSKMRALNLLLLNHNFLTKMPKLPLGLDSIRLDKNRISHHVCLQSSLMQSLPLRANKLTEIPNFSNSTITVLNISRNKIVNINTKNFSKCIVRCDLSFNQIEKIPEIFFIDLPHIRFLNIDGNKIQQLPDNILNTNLVSLNISENPISDLPELPSTITHIYGTKCQFVKFPKSVTKLQNLDHLNFAFNQIDIIPSNVNSESFIMAGNNVKFIPTNLLTTVVYLDLSFNKLENIEINFSLPTIVVLNLIGNELKKFQIRSEIPNLSTLRLSKNPGLKIPNFNNNLQFMPKLCYLDLCLTSVNVVIPIPGFIDICELVTPNINFFNEMNNHKYKYFDIDCDISSQMNESNSLSQDSNKINSLTPSNHQHSQQANHNQEHSTKHNSTKHSFTKTYLNRTVSDKANPSKPYSNQVSSGKINAFEKNSIIDESSFESNSISAISSISLNQNFVGYSEMQGLRPTMEDNLIIRKKDGFKIYAVLDGHGGRQASSLASFHIPKLLNFFTVEDIMKAISETNFLLKNSKVEDGTTLCLVALSDDQTQLICANVGDTRALMIRRNGEVLPLSTDHKPDSRIEMVKVRQNGSYVHDGRVSGVLAVSRALGDFTVEGISADPSFSIRKVDPQTDEKIVIACDGVFDVMSNKEVGKLVMGEKDPFRAASIIRNVAYSRQSQDNISVIVINILAGRD
;
A
#
# COMPACT_ATOMS: atom_id res chain seq x y z
N MET A 1 -20.44 -42.80 -33.44
CA MET A 1 -19.10 -43.02 -32.83
C MET A 1 -18.11 -42.07 -33.49
N GLY A 2 -17.07 -41.57 -32.81
CA GLY A 2 -16.04 -40.72 -33.49
C GLY A 2 -15.06 -39.92 -32.62
N ALA A 3 -15.51 -39.25 -31.55
CA ALA A 3 -14.72 -38.23 -30.82
C ALA A 3 -13.67 -38.75 -29.81
N GLU A 4 -13.32 -40.03 -29.87
CA GLU A 4 -12.31 -40.70 -29.02
C GLU A 4 -11.20 -41.33 -29.87
N ALA A 5 -11.56 -41.96 -30.99
CA ALA A 5 -10.62 -42.58 -31.93
C ALA A 5 -9.75 -41.56 -32.69
N SER A 6 -10.21 -40.31 -32.79
CA SER A 6 -9.51 -39.22 -33.48
C SER A 6 -8.52 -38.43 -32.61
N ARG A 7 -8.35 -38.78 -31.32
CA ARG A 7 -7.31 -38.15 -30.47
C ARG A 7 -5.95 -38.80 -30.72
N PRO A 8 -4.86 -38.02 -30.71
CA PRO A 8 -3.51 -38.57 -30.78
C PRO A 8 -3.26 -39.55 -29.62
N LEU A 9 -2.54 -40.63 -29.90
CA LEU A 9 -2.04 -41.54 -28.86
C LEU A 9 -1.02 -40.80 -27.98
N LEU A 10 -1.02 -41.10 -26.68
CA LEU A 10 0.07 -40.67 -25.80
C LEU A 10 1.35 -41.46 -26.15
N ASP A 11 2.45 -40.72 -26.22
CA ASP A 11 3.82 -41.22 -26.41
C ASP A 11 4.21 -42.20 -25.30
N SER A 12 4.38 -43.47 -25.68
CA SER A 12 4.60 -44.63 -24.80
C SER A 12 5.87 -44.55 -23.95
N SER A 13 6.79 -43.63 -24.26
CA SER A 13 8.01 -43.41 -23.49
C SER A 13 7.79 -42.59 -22.20
N ARG A 14 6.66 -41.88 -22.07
CA ARG A 14 6.49 -40.83 -21.03
C ARG A 14 5.97 -41.38 -19.70
N PRO A 15 6.77 -41.33 -18.60
CA PRO A 15 6.31 -41.71 -17.27
C PRO A 15 5.44 -40.63 -16.60
N SER A 16 5.42 -39.40 -17.14
CA SER A 16 4.72 -38.26 -16.56
C SER A 16 4.08 -37.37 -17.64
N ILE A 17 2.93 -36.78 -17.32
CA ILE A 17 2.28 -35.73 -18.12
C ILE A 17 1.82 -34.57 -17.25
N SER A 18 1.95 -33.35 -17.77
CA SER A 18 1.46 -32.11 -17.14
C SER A 18 0.75 -31.24 -18.17
N PHE A 19 -0.46 -30.78 -17.83
CA PHE A 19 -1.30 -29.93 -18.70
C PHE A 19 -1.88 -28.73 -17.95
N ARG A 20 -1.09 -28.11 -17.07
CA ARG A 20 -1.51 -26.98 -16.22
C ARG A 20 -2.03 -25.79 -17.02
N ASN A 21 -3.02 -25.07 -16.49
CA ASN A 21 -3.53 -23.79 -17.02
C ASN A 21 -4.14 -23.87 -18.44
N ARG A 22 -4.66 -25.03 -18.89
CA ARG A 22 -5.13 -25.24 -20.28
C ARG A 22 -6.65 -25.25 -20.46
N LEU A 23 -7.42 -24.94 -19.41
CA LEU A 23 -8.90 -24.95 -19.39
C LEU A 23 -9.55 -26.29 -19.84
N LEU A 24 -8.80 -27.38 -19.80
CA LEU A 24 -9.20 -28.69 -20.33
C LEU A 24 -10.37 -29.30 -19.54
N LYS A 25 -11.33 -29.89 -20.25
CA LYS A 25 -12.38 -30.75 -19.65
C LYS A 25 -11.98 -32.22 -19.50
N LYS A 26 -10.95 -32.65 -20.25
CA LYS A 26 -10.43 -34.03 -20.27
C LYS A 26 -9.03 -34.03 -20.88
N ILE A 27 -8.28 -35.12 -20.68
CA ILE A 27 -6.96 -35.30 -21.30
C ILE A 27 -7.12 -35.34 -22.85
N PRO A 28 -6.32 -34.57 -23.62
CA PRO A 28 -6.47 -34.46 -25.07
C PRO A 28 -5.90 -35.65 -25.86
N TYR A 29 -5.18 -36.56 -25.19
CA TYR A 29 -4.60 -37.78 -25.76
C TYR A 29 -5.42 -39.03 -25.41
N ARG A 30 -5.34 -40.06 -26.26
CA ARG A 30 -5.77 -41.42 -25.92
C ARG A 30 -4.61 -42.17 -25.26
N ILE A 31 -4.81 -42.66 -24.04
CA ILE A 31 -3.78 -43.41 -23.29
C ILE A 31 -4.03 -44.93 -23.48
N PRO A 32 -3.05 -45.70 -24.00
CA PRO A 32 -3.11 -47.17 -24.05
C PRO A 32 -3.28 -47.80 -22.65
N PRO A 33 -4.01 -48.92 -22.51
CA PRO A 33 -4.17 -49.61 -21.21
C PRO A 33 -2.86 -50.06 -20.56
N ASN A 34 -1.84 -50.40 -21.37
CA ASN A 34 -0.54 -50.89 -20.90
C ASN A 34 0.51 -49.78 -20.73
N HIS A 35 0.11 -48.51 -20.65
CA HIS A 35 1.05 -47.38 -20.59
C HIS A 35 1.78 -47.30 -19.25
N ARG A 36 3.08 -46.95 -19.28
CA ARG A 36 3.94 -46.77 -18.10
C ARG A 36 3.75 -45.40 -17.42
N LEU A 37 2.52 -44.86 -17.42
CA LEU A 37 2.23 -43.54 -16.88
C LEU A 37 2.14 -43.57 -15.35
N GLU A 38 3.04 -42.85 -14.67
CA GLU A 38 3.15 -42.82 -13.21
C GLU A 38 2.66 -41.52 -12.58
N ILE A 39 2.73 -40.39 -13.31
CA ILE A 39 2.37 -39.06 -12.79
C ILE A 39 1.45 -38.33 -13.78
N ILE A 40 0.33 -37.79 -13.28
CA ILE A 40 -0.57 -36.92 -14.03
C ILE A 40 -0.78 -35.61 -13.26
N ASP A 41 -0.50 -34.49 -13.91
CA ASP A 41 -0.80 -33.14 -13.40
C ASP A 41 -1.76 -32.39 -14.34
N LEU A 42 -2.94 -32.07 -13.82
CA LEU A 42 -4.01 -31.34 -14.49
C LEU A 42 -4.38 -30.07 -13.71
N THR A 43 -3.46 -29.48 -12.94
CA THR A 43 -3.70 -28.29 -12.11
C THR A 43 -4.34 -27.14 -12.92
N ASN A 44 -5.35 -26.47 -12.37
CA ASN A 44 -5.97 -25.28 -12.96
C ASN A 44 -6.53 -25.53 -14.37
N ASN A 45 -7.52 -26.42 -14.43
CA ASN A 45 -8.26 -26.77 -15.64
C ASN A 45 -9.77 -26.76 -15.33
N ARG A 46 -10.57 -27.56 -16.04
CA ARG A 46 -12.02 -27.72 -15.85
C ARG A 46 -12.42 -29.19 -16.00
N ILE A 47 -11.57 -30.10 -15.50
CA ILE A 47 -11.63 -31.55 -15.77
C ILE A 47 -12.96 -32.12 -15.25
N THR A 48 -13.71 -32.81 -16.11
CA THR A 48 -14.98 -33.47 -15.79
C THR A 48 -14.93 -34.99 -15.98
N CYS A 49 -13.80 -35.56 -16.39
CA CYS A 49 -13.57 -37.01 -16.43
C CYS A 49 -12.08 -37.35 -16.52
N LEU A 50 -11.74 -38.56 -16.07
CA LEU A 50 -10.39 -39.10 -16.07
C LEU A 50 -10.29 -40.41 -16.89
N PRO A 51 -9.10 -40.81 -17.36
CA PRO A 51 -8.89 -42.09 -18.05
C PRO A 51 -8.94 -43.28 -17.08
N LYS A 52 -9.50 -44.42 -17.48
CA LYS A 52 -9.57 -45.63 -16.63
C LYS A 52 -8.37 -46.57 -16.81
N HIS A 53 -8.17 -47.44 -15.82
CA HIS A 53 -7.25 -48.58 -15.81
C HIS A 53 -5.75 -48.23 -15.90
N LEU A 54 -5.34 -47.07 -15.40
CA LEU A 54 -3.92 -46.67 -15.34
C LEU A 54 -3.19 -47.36 -14.18
N LYS A 55 -2.89 -48.65 -14.34
CA LYS A 55 -2.30 -49.50 -13.28
C LYS A 55 -0.96 -48.98 -12.71
N ASN A 56 -0.21 -48.21 -13.48
CA ASN A 56 1.10 -47.68 -13.07
C ASN A 56 1.02 -46.31 -12.36
N LEU A 57 -0.16 -45.69 -12.26
CA LEU A 57 -0.31 -44.32 -11.75
C LEU A 57 -0.04 -44.25 -10.24
N LYS A 58 0.97 -43.46 -9.85
CA LYS A 58 1.43 -43.26 -8.47
C LYS A 58 1.01 -41.90 -7.89
N SER A 59 0.91 -40.87 -8.74
CA SER A 59 0.52 -39.50 -8.35
C SER A 59 -0.46 -38.88 -9.34
N LEU A 60 -1.51 -38.24 -8.81
CA LEU A 60 -2.50 -37.49 -9.57
C LEU A 60 -2.75 -36.12 -8.93
N ASP A 61 -2.60 -35.06 -9.71
CA ASP A 61 -3.01 -33.70 -9.35
C ASP A 61 -4.17 -33.22 -10.23
N ILE A 62 -5.31 -32.94 -9.58
CA ILE A 62 -6.54 -32.35 -10.13
C ILE A 62 -6.94 -31.10 -9.32
N SER A 63 -5.97 -30.43 -8.70
CA SER A 63 -6.17 -29.17 -7.98
C SER A 63 -6.68 -28.05 -8.92
N LEU A 64 -7.42 -27.07 -8.39
CA LEU A 64 -7.94 -25.91 -9.12
C LEU A 64 -8.83 -26.26 -10.35
N ASN A 65 -9.58 -27.36 -10.29
CA ASN A 65 -10.44 -27.82 -11.38
C ASN A 65 -11.93 -27.42 -11.25
N LYS A 66 -12.27 -26.68 -10.19
CA LYS A 66 -13.63 -26.19 -9.88
C LYS A 66 -14.65 -27.32 -9.60
N LEU A 67 -14.16 -28.48 -9.16
CA LEU A 67 -14.99 -29.63 -8.79
C LEU A 67 -15.86 -29.32 -7.57
N THR A 68 -17.18 -29.52 -7.67
CA THR A 68 -18.12 -29.38 -6.54
C THR A 68 -18.34 -30.70 -5.78
N THR A 69 -18.12 -31.82 -6.45
CA THR A 69 -18.15 -33.19 -5.92
C THR A 69 -17.07 -34.02 -6.63
N ILE A 70 -16.77 -35.21 -6.10
CA ILE A 70 -16.05 -36.25 -6.86
C ILE A 70 -17.13 -37.16 -7.44
N ASP A 71 -17.48 -36.94 -8.70
CA ASP A 71 -18.63 -37.54 -9.38
C ASP A 71 -18.27 -38.81 -10.16
N GLY A 72 -19.30 -39.55 -10.62
CA GLY A 72 -19.13 -40.86 -11.25
C GLY A 72 -18.01 -40.98 -12.31
N PRO A 73 -17.85 -40.04 -13.27
CA PRO A 73 -16.76 -40.06 -14.24
C PRO A 73 -15.34 -39.92 -13.65
N ILE A 74 -15.18 -39.23 -12.52
CA ILE A 74 -13.91 -39.05 -11.81
C ILE A 74 -13.71 -40.20 -10.81
N GLU A 75 -14.71 -40.43 -9.95
CA GLU A 75 -14.78 -41.50 -8.94
C GLU A 75 -14.49 -42.88 -9.56
N SER A 76 -15.27 -43.29 -10.56
CA SER A 76 -15.13 -44.61 -11.20
C SER A 76 -13.88 -44.74 -12.09
N SER A 77 -13.03 -43.72 -12.12
CA SER A 77 -11.69 -43.73 -12.71
C SER A 77 -10.61 -43.80 -11.61
N LEU A 78 -10.75 -43.01 -10.53
CA LEU A 78 -9.92 -43.12 -9.32
C LEU A 78 -9.89 -44.55 -8.78
N LEU A 79 -11.05 -45.20 -8.71
CA LEU A 79 -11.20 -46.60 -8.27
C LEU A 79 -10.46 -47.64 -9.15
N THR A 80 -9.88 -47.23 -10.28
CA THR A 80 -9.07 -48.10 -11.16
C THR A 80 -7.55 -47.89 -11.02
N TYR A 81 -7.10 -47.00 -10.12
CA TYR A 81 -5.69 -46.68 -9.90
C TYR A 81 -5.13 -47.44 -8.70
N GLU A 82 -4.98 -48.76 -8.85
CA GLU A 82 -4.54 -49.71 -7.81
C GLU A 82 -3.26 -49.27 -7.05
N ASN A 83 -2.33 -48.59 -7.73
CA ASN A 83 -1.03 -48.15 -7.19
C ASN A 83 -0.97 -46.65 -6.81
N LEU A 84 -2.10 -45.94 -6.74
CA LEU A 84 -2.10 -44.51 -6.44
C LEU A 84 -1.62 -44.24 -5.00
N THR A 85 -0.50 -43.53 -4.86
CA THR A 85 0.12 -43.18 -3.57
C THR A 85 -0.09 -41.72 -3.17
N GLU A 86 -0.35 -40.83 -4.13
CA GLU A 86 -0.56 -39.40 -3.91
C GLU A 86 -1.77 -38.89 -4.72
N LEU A 87 -2.66 -38.16 -4.06
CA LEU A 87 -3.85 -37.57 -4.67
C LEU A 87 -4.02 -36.11 -4.19
N LYS A 88 -3.98 -35.17 -5.13
CA LYS A 88 -4.09 -33.72 -4.89
C LYS A 88 -5.36 -33.17 -5.56
N ILE A 89 -6.25 -32.59 -4.76
CA ILE A 89 -7.54 -32.03 -5.18
C ILE A 89 -7.74 -30.63 -4.53
N ARG A 90 -6.64 -29.90 -4.29
CA ARG A 90 -6.64 -28.61 -3.59
C ARG A 90 -7.32 -27.51 -4.41
N GLY A 91 -7.97 -26.55 -3.78
CA GLY A 91 -8.57 -25.40 -4.49
C GLY A 91 -9.75 -25.82 -5.36
N ASN A 92 -10.62 -26.67 -4.84
CA ASN A 92 -11.88 -27.04 -5.48
C ASN A 92 -13.04 -26.57 -4.58
N TYR A 93 -14.28 -26.95 -4.90
CA TYR A 93 -15.49 -26.56 -4.18
C TYR A 93 -16.16 -27.77 -3.51
N LEU A 94 -15.39 -28.81 -3.18
CA LEU A 94 -15.89 -30.07 -2.61
C LEU A 94 -16.52 -29.83 -1.23
N THR A 95 -17.77 -30.26 -1.04
CA THR A 95 -18.50 -30.18 0.24
C THR A 95 -18.47 -31.48 1.04
N ASP A 96 -18.28 -32.62 0.38
CA ASP A 96 -18.08 -33.94 0.99
C ASP A 96 -17.15 -34.79 0.09
N ILE A 97 -16.64 -35.92 0.61
CA ILE A 97 -15.78 -36.87 -0.11
C ILE A 97 -16.45 -38.26 -0.10
N PRO A 98 -16.66 -38.93 -1.25
CA PRO A 98 -17.37 -40.21 -1.29
C PRO A 98 -16.56 -41.33 -0.63
N LYS A 99 -17.23 -42.14 0.20
CA LYS A 99 -16.62 -43.26 0.95
C LYS A 99 -16.03 -44.36 0.07
N SER A 100 -16.38 -44.41 -1.21
CA SER A 100 -15.75 -45.28 -2.21
C SER A 100 -14.23 -45.12 -2.25
N LEU A 101 -13.69 -43.92 -1.95
CA LEU A 101 -12.25 -43.68 -1.93
C LEU A 101 -11.49 -44.42 -0.81
N GLU A 102 -12.16 -45.04 0.17
CA GLU A 102 -11.54 -46.00 1.09
C GLU A 102 -10.96 -47.24 0.35
N ALA A 103 -11.39 -47.49 -0.88
CA ALA A 103 -10.79 -48.51 -1.76
C ALA A 103 -9.35 -48.17 -2.19
N LEU A 104 -8.90 -46.91 -2.09
CA LEU A 104 -7.55 -46.45 -2.45
C LEU A 104 -6.50 -46.85 -1.38
N LYS A 105 -6.38 -48.15 -1.11
CA LYS A 105 -5.56 -48.73 -0.03
C LYS A 105 -4.06 -48.39 -0.14
N SER A 106 -3.59 -48.02 -1.33
CA SER A 106 -2.19 -47.63 -1.61
C SER A 106 -1.87 -46.17 -1.23
N LEU A 107 -2.89 -45.35 -0.92
CA LEU A 107 -2.75 -43.91 -0.73
C LEU A 107 -1.98 -43.54 0.54
N LYS A 108 -0.96 -42.69 0.37
CA LYS A 108 -0.05 -42.20 1.42
C LYS A 108 -0.14 -40.69 1.63
N ILE A 109 -0.47 -39.93 0.58
CA ILE A 109 -0.58 -38.48 0.59
C ILE A 109 -1.93 -38.07 0.01
N LEU A 110 -2.70 -37.29 0.76
CA LEU A 110 -4.00 -36.77 0.33
C LEU A 110 -4.05 -35.26 0.61
N HIS A 111 -4.16 -34.44 -0.43
CA HIS A 111 -4.30 -32.98 -0.30
C HIS A 111 -5.70 -32.55 -0.74
N LEU A 112 -6.52 -32.16 0.24
CA LEU A 112 -7.89 -31.66 0.12
C LEU A 112 -8.01 -30.19 0.56
N GLY A 113 -6.88 -29.49 0.78
CA GLY A 113 -6.88 -28.10 1.22
C GLY A 113 -7.58 -27.13 0.26
N ASN A 114 -8.05 -25.99 0.76
CA ASN A 114 -8.90 -25.02 0.06
C ASN A 114 -10.10 -25.70 -0.65
N ASN A 115 -11.03 -26.20 0.15
CA ASN A 115 -12.31 -26.80 -0.26
C ASN A 115 -13.42 -26.34 0.71
N ARG A 116 -14.59 -26.99 0.70
CA ARG A 116 -15.76 -26.63 1.52
C ARG A 116 -16.22 -27.78 2.43
N LEU A 117 -15.29 -28.66 2.80
CA LEU A 117 -15.59 -29.85 3.61
C LEU A 117 -16.00 -29.46 5.03
N LEU A 118 -17.15 -29.95 5.49
CA LEU A 118 -17.66 -29.77 6.86
C LEU A 118 -17.10 -30.80 7.86
N LYS A 119 -16.58 -31.92 7.34
CA LYS A 119 -16.03 -33.07 8.09
C LYS A 119 -15.01 -33.82 7.23
N PHE A 120 -14.31 -34.79 7.84
CA PHE A 120 -13.55 -35.82 7.15
C PHE A 120 -13.69 -37.13 7.92
N ASP A 121 -14.19 -38.20 7.29
CA ASP A 121 -14.51 -39.48 7.96
C ASP A 121 -14.06 -40.74 7.18
N LEU A 122 -13.02 -40.62 6.34
CA LEU A 122 -12.46 -41.74 5.56
C LEU A 122 -11.43 -42.58 6.34
N CYS A 123 -11.57 -43.90 6.26
CA CYS A 123 -10.66 -44.89 6.83
C CYS A 123 -9.51 -45.22 5.86
N LEU A 124 -8.44 -44.41 5.86
CA LEU A 124 -7.25 -44.59 5.01
C LEU A 124 -6.02 -45.06 5.83
N PRO A 125 -5.86 -46.37 6.11
CA PRO A 125 -4.88 -46.89 7.09
C PRO A 125 -3.40 -46.82 6.67
N ASN A 126 -3.13 -46.40 5.44
CA ASN A 126 -1.76 -46.20 4.92
C ASN A 126 -1.37 -44.71 4.78
N LEU A 127 -2.24 -43.79 5.21
CA LEU A 127 -2.04 -42.35 5.04
C LEU A 127 -0.93 -41.83 5.96
N ILE A 128 0.03 -41.11 5.37
CA ILE A 128 1.23 -40.54 6.00
C ILE A 128 1.13 -39.01 6.07
N SER A 129 0.56 -38.37 5.06
CA SER A 129 0.34 -36.92 5.00
C SER A 129 -1.09 -36.59 4.61
N LEU A 130 -1.72 -35.68 5.37
CA LEU A 130 -3.05 -35.15 5.08
C LEU A 130 -3.07 -33.62 5.19
N ASP A 131 -3.48 -32.98 4.09
CA ASP A 131 -3.78 -31.54 4.05
C ASP A 131 -5.29 -31.33 3.94
N LEU A 132 -5.91 -30.86 5.02
CA LEU A 132 -7.30 -30.41 5.11
C LEU A 132 -7.40 -28.88 5.32
N SER A 133 -6.32 -28.13 5.08
CA SER A 133 -6.30 -26.68 5.36
C SER A 133 -7.36 -25.89 4.61
N SER A 134 -7.83 -24.77 5.15
CA SER A 134 -8.87 -23.93 4.53
C SER A 134 -10.10 -24.74 4.08
N ASN A 135 -10.68 -25.49 5.01
CA ASN A 135 -11.99 -26.12 4.86
C ASN A 135 -12.96 -25.55 5.92
N GLN A 136 -14.14 -26.16 6.09
CA GLN A 136 -15.19 -25.70 7.00
C GLN A 136 -15.37 -26.65 8.20
N ILE A 137 -14.33 -27.42 8.55
CA ILE A 137 -14.39 -28.46 9.57
C ILE A 137 -14.50 -27.83 10.97
N GLN A 138 -15.49 -28.28 11.75
CA GLN A 138 -15.76 -27.79 13.12
C GLN A 138 -15.28 -28.75 14.21
N ASN A 139 -15.35 -30.05 13.96
CA ASN A 139 -14.90 -31.13 14.85
C ASN A 139 -13.99 -32.10 14.06
N PHE A 140 -13.01 -32.72 14.71
CA PHE A 140 -12.03 -33.58 14.06
C PHE A 140 -11.73 -34.81 14.94
N ASP A 141 -12.68 -35.74 14.97
CA ASP A 141 -12.71 -36.79 15.99
C ASP A 141 -12.24 -38.17 15.47
N GLN A 142 -11.89 -38.29 14.18
CA GLN A 142 -11.60 -39.58 13.54
C GLN A 142 -10.57 -39.49 12.39
N ILE A 143 -9.34 -39.99 12.62
CA ILE A 143 -8.58 -40.65 11.54
C ILE A 143 -8.06 -42.02 12.00
N ARG A 144 -8.49 -43.07 11.30
CA ARG A 144 -8.02 -44.44 11.51
C ARG A 144 -6.71 -44.74 10.75
N SER A 145 -5.67 -43.93 10.99
CA SER A 145 -4.30 -44.16 10.51
C SER A 145 -3.28 -43.86 11.61
N ASN A 146 -2.58 -44.89 12.07
CA ASN A 146 -1.44 -44.75 12.98
C ASN A 146 -0.12 -44.36 12.26
N LYS A 147 -0.15 -44.18 10.93
CA LYS A 147 1.03 -43.88 10.09
C LYS A 147 1.19 -42.40 9.75
N ILE A 148 0.29 -41.53 10.22
CA ILE A 148 0.37 -40.09 9.97
C ILE A 148 1.65 -39.50 10.57
N VAL A 149 2.38 -38.77 9.73
CA VAL A 149 3.61 -38.03 10.03
C VAL A 149 3.38 -36.53 9.90
N SER A 150 2.50 -36.08 8.98
CA SER A 150 2.09 -34.67 8.88
C SER A 150 0.56 -34.55 8.77
N LEU A 151 -0.01 -33.64 9.58
CA LEU A 151 -1.43 -33.29 9.57
C LEU A 151 -1.58 -31.77 9.56
N ASN A 152 -2.26 -31.26 8.53
CA ASN A 152 -2.59 -29.85 8.39
C ASN A 152 -4.10 -29.62 8.42
N LEU A 153 -4.58 -29.00 9.50
CA LEU A 153 -5.96 -28.56 9.72
C LEU A 153 -6.05 -27.04 9.86
N SER A 154 -5.03 -26.30 9.43
CA SER A 154 -5.04 -24.83 9.48
C SER A 154 -6.28 -24.26 8.77
N PHE A 155 -6.73 -23.11 9.26
CA PHE A 155 -7.78 -22.30 8.67
C PHE A 155 -9.17 -22.95 8.55
N ASN A 156 -9.44 -23.98 9.35
CA ASN A 156 -10.77 -24.52 9.62
C ASN A 156 -11.48 -23.73 10.75
N PHE A 157 -12.53 -24.30 11.35
CA PHE A 157 -13.33 -23.69 12.43
C PHE A 157 -13.25 -24.45 13.77
N LEU A 158 -12.23 -25.30 13.97
CA LEU A 158 -12.08 -26.16 15.15
C LEU A 158 -12.13 -25.34 16.45
N ASN A 159 -13.06 -25.67 17.35
CA ASN A 159 -13.18 -25.03 18.67
C ASN A 159 -12.30 -25.73 19.73
N GLU A 160 -12.03 -27.01 19.50
CA GLU A 160 -11.28 -27.95 20.32
C GLU A 160 -10.52 -28.93 19.40
N PHE A 161 -9.52 -29.63 19.93
CA PHE A 161 -8.75 -30.64 19.19
C PHE A 161 -8.50 -31.85 20.09
N HIS A 162 -9.39 -32.85 20.01
CA HIS A 162 -9.31 -34.05 20.84
C HIS A 162 -8.12 -34.92 20.46
N THR A 163 -7.32 -35.29 21.45
CA THR A 163 -6.09 -36.07 21.25
C THR A 163 -6.38 -37.54 20.95
N GLN A 164 -6.42 -37.90 19.67
CA GLN A 164 -6.16 -39.29 19.27
C GLN A 164 -4.66 -39.58 19.42
N ASN A 165 -4.30 -40.83 19.74
CA ASN A 165 -2.90 -41.23 19.85
C ASN A 165 -2.26 -41.26 18.45
N PHE A 166 -1.44 -40.24 18.15
CA PHE A 166 -0.71 -40.08 16.90
C PHE A 166 0.80 -40.31 17.12
N PRO A 167 1.27 -41.55 17.37
CA PRO A 167 2.64 -41.79 17.86
C PRO A 167 3.73 -41.43 16.85
N ASN A 168 3.40 -41.39 15.55
CA ASN A 168 4.32 -41.13 14.45
C ASN A 168 4.28 -39.68 13.93
N ILE A 169 3.39 -38.82 14.45
CA ILE A 169 3.27 -37.45 13.95
C ILE A 169 4.54 -36.65 14.25
N ARG A 170 5.05 -35.95 13.23
CA ARG A 170 6.20 -35.03 13.31
C ARG A 170 5.78 -33.58 13.14
N GLN A 171 4.72 -33.33 12.36
CA GLN A 171 4.22 -31.99 12.06
C GLN A 171 2.71 -31.92 12.29
N LEU A 172 2.28 -30.98 13.14
CA LEU A 172 0.87 -30.69 13.41
C LEU A 172 0.61 -29.19 13.22
N ILE A 173 -0.33 -28.84 12.33
CA ILE A 173 -0.67 -27.46 12.00
C ILE A 173 -2.17 -27.22 12.21
N LEU A 174 -2.53 -26.42 13.21
CA LEU A 174 -3.90 -26.01 13.56
C LEU A 174 -4.07 -24.47 13.50
N THR A 175 -3.18 -23.76 12.81
CA THR A 175 -3.19 -22.29 12.66
C THR A 175 -4.56 -21.73 12.28
N GLY A 176 -5.03 -20.66 12.92
CA GLY A 176 -6.20 -19.90 12.46
C GLY A 176 -7.55 -20.60 12.62
N ASN A 177 -7.67 -21.52 13.58
CA ASN A 177 -8.92 -22.11 14.04
C ASN A 177 -9.56 -21.25 15.16
N ASN A 178 -10.46 -21.83 15.97
CA ASN A 178 -11.13 -21.18 17.09
C ASN A 178 -10.71 -21.77 18.46
N LEU A 179 -9.53 -22.41 18.54
CA LEU A 179 -9.07 -23.11 19.75
C LEU A 179 -8.92 -22.14 20.93
N LYS A 180 -9.60 -22.42 22.05
CA LYS A 180 -9.55 -21.64 23.31
C LYS A 180 -8.39 -22.06 24.22
N GLU A 181 -7.95 -23.29 24.02
CA GLU A 181 -6.92 -24.02 24.76
C GLU A 181 -6.33 -25.09 23.82
N PHE A 182 -5.20 -25.65 24.20
CA PHE A 182 -4.63 -26.85 23.58
C PHE A 182 -4.50 -27.90 24.70
N SER A 183 -5.64 -28.33 25.24
CA SER A 183 -5.66 -29.26 26.37
C SER A 183 -5.41 -30.70 25.93
N LEU A 184 -4.57 -31.40 26.67
CA LEU A 184 -4.15 -32.78 26.40
C LEU A 184 -4.83 -33.70 27.43
N ALA A 185 -6.12 -33.97 27.18
CA ALA A 185 -7.09 -34.38 28.19
C ALA A 185 -6.66 -35.58 29.06
N ASN A 186 -6.46 -35.30 30.35
CA ASN A 186 -6.36 -36.21 31.51
C ASN A 186 -5.29 -37.31 31.54
N ASP A 187 -4.74 -37.76 30.41
CA ASP A 187 -3.77 -38.87 30.37
C ASP A 187 -2.33 -38.38 30.58
N LYS A 188 -1.66 -38.88 31.63
CA LYS A 188 -0.25 -38.54 31.98
C LYS A 188 0.79 -39.21 31.08
N ASN A 189 0.43 -39.50 29.83
CA ASN A 189 1.15 -40.35 28.89
C ASN A 189 1.70 -39.54 27.70
N ILE A 190 2.73 -40.06 27.02
CA ILE A 190 3.36 -39.37 25.87
C ILE A 190 2.48 -39.48 24.63
N ILE A 191 1.59 -38.50 24.40
CA ILE A 191 0.66 -38.47 23.26
C ILE A 191 1.37 -38.28 21.91
N PHE A 192 2.43 -37.46 21.87
CA PHE A 192 3.09 -36.98 20.65
C PHE A 192 4.58 -37.32 20.63
N SER A 193 4.91 -38.60 20.81
CA SER A 193 6.29 -39.10 21.01
C SER A 193 7.27 -38.86 19.84
N SER A 194 6.79 -38.37 18.69
CA SER A 194 7.59 -38.06 17.49
C SER A 194 7.51 -36.60 17.02
N LEU A 195 6.71 -35.74 17.69
CA LEU A 195 6.37 -34.40 17.19
C LEU A 195 7.57 -33.45 17.27
N THR A 196 8.00 -32.89 16.14
CA THR A 196 9.09 -31.92 16.04
C THR A 196 8.60 -30.51 15.66
N MET A 197 7.43 -30.36 15.04
CA MET A 197 6.83 -29.06 14.70
C MET A 197 5.36 -28.98 15.12
N LEU A 198 5.02 -27.99 15.95
CA LEU A 198 3.65 -27.62 16.31
C LEU A 198 3.39 -26.17 15.91
N ASN A 199 2.33 -25.93 15.14
CA ASN A 199 1.87 -24.59 14.80
C ASN A 199 0.38 -24.42 15.11
N ILE A 200 0.08 -23.51 16.03
CA ILE A 200 -1.24 -23.23 16.62
C ILE A 200 -1.51 -21.72 16.70
N SER A 201 -0.83 -20.91 15.88
CA SER A 201 -1.01 -19.45 15.82
C SER A 201 -2.40 -19.02 15.32
N HIS A 202 -2.75 -17.74 15.48
CA HIS A 202 -4.04 -17.14 15.06
C HIS A 202 -5.30 -17.81 15.66
N ASN A 203 -5.18 -18.48 16.81
CA ASN A 203 -6.30 -19.06 17.56
C ASN A 203 -6.78 -18.06 18.64
N ILE A 204 -7.51 -18.53 19.66
CA ILE A 204 -7.93 -17.73 20.83
C ILE A 204 -7.41 -18.31 22.15
N ILE A 205 -6.24 -18.95 22.10
CA ILE A 205 -5.61 -19.64 23.23
C ILE A 205 -5.20 -18.64 24.31
N LYS A 206 -5.71 -18.82 25.54
CA LYS A 206 -5.40 -17.95 26.69
C LYS A 206 -4.30 -18.50 27.60
N GLU A 207 -4.26 -19.82 27.75
CA GLU A 207 -3.27 -20.55 28.55
C GLU A 207 -2.84 -21.79 27.76
N PHE A 208 -1.62 -22.28 27.99
CA PHE A 208 -1.01 -23.38 27.24
C PHE A 208 -0.27 -24.32 28.21
N GLU A 209 -0.53 -25.62 28.08
CA GLU A 209 -0.13 -26.66 29.06
C GLU A 209 1.34 -27.09 28.92
N ASP A 210 1.80 -27.91 29.89
CA ASP A 210 3.16 -28.49 29.94
C ASP A 210 3.35 -29.55 28.82
N VAL A 211 3.73 -29.08 27.63
CA VAL A 211 4.01 -29.95 26.47
C VAL A 211 5.34 -30.71 26.57
N SER A 212 6.16 -30.51 27.62
CA SER A 212 7.46 -31.19 27.74
C SER A 212 7.32 -32.71 27.88
N ASN A 213 6.27 -33.18 28.56
CA ASN A 213 6.00 -34.61 28.72
C ASN A 213 5.30 -35.20 27.48
N CYS A 214 4.39 -34.44 26.87
CA CYS A 214 3.54 -34.94 25.78
C CYS A 214 4.25 -34.91 24.42
N ALA A 215 5.10 -33.90 24.16
CA ALA A 215 5.86 -33.72 22.92
C ALA A 215 7.37 -33.53 23.20
N PRO A 216 8.07 -34.53 23.78
CA PRO A 216 9.44 -34.40 24.29
C PRO A 216 10.52 -34.22 23.21
N LYS A 217 10.15 -34.24 21.91
CA LYS A 217 11.05 -34.02 20.76
C LYS A 217 10.74 -32.71 20.01
N LEU A 218 9.90 -31.83 20.56
CA LEU A 218 9.46 -30.62 19.88
C LEU A 218 10.65 -29.68 19.62
N GLU A 219 10.89 -29.36 18.35
CA GLU A 219 11.97 -28.49 17.88
C GLU A 219 11.45 -27.09 17.52
N LYS A 220 10.22 -27.00 16.99
CA LYS A 220 9.62 -25.75 16.53
C LYS A 220 8.20 -25.58 17.07
N LEU A 221 7.97 -24.49 17.78
CA LEU A 221 6.66 -24.10 18.32
C LEU A 221 6.25 -22.72 17.79
N ASN A 222 5.10 -22.63 17.15
CA ASN A 222 4.46 -21.35 16.85
C ASN A 222 3.08 -21.27 17.53
N ILE A 223 2.91 -20.27 18.39
CA ILE A 223 1.68 -19.94 19.11
C ILE A 223 1.40 -18.42 19.05
N SER A 224 1.92 -17.70 18.03
CA SER A 224 1.69 -16.27 17.86
C SER A 224 0.24 -15.91 17.51
N TYR A 225 -0.12 -14.63 17.61
CA TYR A 225 -1.49 -14.14 17.37
C TYR A 225 -2.54 -14.89 18.21
N ASN A 226 -2.26 -15.09 19.50
CA ASN A 226 -3.15 -15.71 20.48
C ASN A 226 -3.42 -14.72 21.62
N LEU A 227 -3.97 -15.19 22.75
CA LEU A 227 -4.38 -14.36 23.89
C LEU A 227 -3.55 -14.63 25.16
N LEU A 228 -2.39 -15.29 25.05
CA LEU A 228 -1.55 -15.70 26.19
C LEU A 228 -1.12 -14.51 27.04
N ASN A 229 -1.44 -14.54 28.34
CA ASN A 229 -1.01 -13.51 29.31
C ASN A 229 0.27 -13.90 30.09
N LYS A 230 0.58 -15.20 30.16
CA LYS A 230 1.74 -15.82 30.81
C LYS A 230 2.56 -16.61 29.78
N PHE A 231 3.87 -16.69 30.00
CA PHE A 231 4.75 -17.56 29.21
C PHE A 231 4.46 -19.03 29.55
N PRO A 232 4.50 -19.96 28.57
CA PRO A 232 4.39 -21.40 28.82
C PRO A 232 5.44 -21.92 29.81
N SER A 233 5.01 -22.36 30.99
CA SER A 233 5.89 -23.02 31.96
C SER A 233 6.37 -24.36 31.41
N LYS A 234 7.67 -24.66 31.56
CA LYS A 234 8.30 -25.92 31.08
C LYS A 234 8.10 -26.20 29.57
N LEU A 235 8.89 -25.53 28.75
CA LEU A 235 9.05 -25.90 27.34
C LEU A 235 10.18 -26.96 27.15
N PRO A 236 10.05 -27.90 26.20
CA PRO A 236 11.06 -28.94 25.98
C PRO A 236 12.39 -28.35 25.47
N LYS A 237 13.51 -28.86 26.01
CA LYS A 237 14.87 -28.35 25.76
C LYS A 237 15.39 -28.57 24.33
N THR A 238 14.65 -29.32 23.52
CA THR A 238 14.89 -29.57 22.09
C THR A 238 14.50 -28.41 21.18
N LEU A 239 13.73 -27.44 21.68
CA LEU A 239 13.26 -26.31 20.87
C LEU A 239 14.43 -25.47 20.34
N ASN A 240 14.50 -25.37 19.01
CA ASN A 240 15.34 -24.41 18.29
C ASN A 240 14.59 -23.12 17.90
N GLY A 241 13.30 -23.22 17.53
CA GLY A 241 12.49 -22.06 17.16
C GLY A 241 11.21 -21.91 17.98
N VAL A 242 11.00 -20.73 18.57
CA VAL A 242 9.77 -20.38 19.30
C VAL A 242 9.22 -19.03 18.81
N ASP A 243 7.96 -19.03 18.36
CA ASP A 243 7.20 -17.82 18.06
C ASP A 243 6.01 -17.64 19.03
N LEU A 244 6.09 -16.57 19.81
CA LEU A 244 5.15 -16.13 20.84
C LEU A 244 4.66 -14.69 20.54
N SER A 245 4.90 -14.17 19.34
CA SER A 245 4.55 -12.81 18.93
C SER A 245 3.04 -12.53 19.00
N TYR A 246 2.64 -11.26 19.05
CA TYR A 246 1.22 -10.86 19.01
C TYR A 246 0.36 -11.59 20.08
N ASN A 247 0.88 -11.68 21.29
CA ASN A 247 0.19 -12.20 22.47
C ASN A 247 0.02 -11.07 23.52
N LYS A 248 -0.23 -11.42 24.78
CA LYS A 248 -0.44 -10.47 25.89
C LYS A 248 0.57 -10.67 27.02
N LEU A 249 1.74 -11.27 26.72
CA LEU A 249 2.77 -11.63 27.71
C LEU A 249 3.30 -10.38 28.42
N VAL A 250 3.28 -10.37 29.76
CA VAL A 250 3.76 -9.24 30.60
C VAL A 250 5.18 -9.47 31.15
N LEU A 251 5.55 -10.74 31.32
CA LEU A 251 6.83 -11.19 31.86
C LEU A 251 7.20 -12.58 31.32
N ILE A 252 8.46 -12.97 31.53
CA ILE A 252 9.00 -14.32 31.35
C ILE A 252 9.93 -14.56 32.55
N ASP A 253 9.48 -15.31 33.55
CA ASP A 253 10.26 -15.61 34.75
C ASP A 253 11.14 -16.88 34.57
N GLU A 254 10.93 -17.61 33.47
CA GLU A 254 11.72 -18.79 33.08
C GLU A 254 13.13 -18.39 32.60
N ASP A 255 14.13 -19.17 33.02
CA ASP A 255 15.54 -18.92 32.72
C ASP A 255 15.95 -19.55 31.39
N LEU A 256 15.59 -18.88 30.28
CA LEU A 256 15.78 -19.40 28.91
C LEU A 256 17.26 -19.62 28.53
N SER A 257 18.22 -19.14 29.34
CA SER A 257 19.65 -19.48 29.20
C SER A 257 19.92 -20.99 29.22
N LYS A 258 19.01 -21.77 29.81
CA LYS A 258 19.03 -23.24 29.87
C LYS A 258 18.57 -23.92 28.57
N MET A 259 17.92 -23.21 27.66
CA MET A 259 17.44 -23.73 26.36
C MET A 259 18.55 -23.68 25.31
N ARG A 260 19.58 -24.53 25.48
CA ARG A 260 20.81 -24.50 24.65
C ARG A 260 20.61 -24.75 23.15
N ALA A 261 19.46 -25.29 22.73
CA ALA A 261 19.12 -25.48 21.32
C ALA A 261 18.45 -24.25 20.67
N LEU A 262 17.95 -23.30 21.47
CA LEU A 262 17.11 -22.19 21.03
C LEU A 262 17.95 -21.17 20.25
N ASN A 263 17.70 -21.08 18.94
CA ASN A 263 18.38 -20.14 18.04
C ASN A 263 17.46 -19.03 17.50
N LEU A 264 16.13 -19.22 17.54
CA LEU A 264 15.14 -18.24 17.12
C LEU A 264 14.07 -18.03 18.20
N LEU A 265 13.93 -16.79 18.68
CA LEU A 265 12.92 -16.39 19.67
C LEU A 265 12.16 -15.13 19.25
N LEU A 266 10.89 -15.27 18.88
CA LEU A 266 10.04 -14.16 18.45
C LEU A 266 9.04 -13.78 19.56
N LEU A 267 9.15 -12.56 20.07
CA LEU A 267 8.38 -12.02 21.20
C LEU A 267 7.79 -10.63 20.92
N ASN A 268 7.88 -10.13 19.69
CA ASN A 268 7.39 -8.80 19.31
C ASN A 268 5.86 -8.67 19.46
N HIS A 269 5.36 -7.43 19.62
CA HIS A 269 3.94 -7.16 19.87
C HIS A 269 3.39 -7.92 21.10
N ASN A 270 4.07 -7.77 22.24
CA ASN A 270 3.61 -8.25 23.54
C ASN A 270 3.60 -7.08 24.55
N PHE A 271 3.44 -7.36 25.85
CA PHE A 271 3.48 -6.35 26.92
C PHE A 271 4.67 -6.54 27.87
N LEU A 272 5.74 -7.21 27.42
CA LEU A 272 6.89 -7.57 28.25
C LEU A 272 7.50 -6.33 28.90
N THR A 273 7.66 -6.36 30.22
CA THR A 273 8.19 -5.25 31.02
C THR A 273 9.70 -5.36 31.30
N LYS A 274 10.24 -6.59 31.19
CA LYS A 274 11.65 -6.92 31.38
C LYS A 274 12.15 -7.78 30.21
N MET A 275 13.42 -7.67 29.86
CA MET A 275 14.08 -8.57 28.91
C MET A 275 14.44 -9.91 29.60
N PRO A 276 14.12 -11.08 29.02
CA PRO A 276 14.47 -12.38 29.60
C PRO A 276 16.00 -12.64 29.54
N LYS A 277 16.47 -13.59 30.35
CA LYS A 277 17.83 -14.16 30.19
C LYS A 277 17.84 -15.05 28.95
N LEU A 278 18.81 -14.84 28.06
CA LEU A 278 18.91 -15.54 26.77
C LEU A 278 20.04 -16.59 26.78
N PRO A 279 19.96 -17.64 25.94
CA PRO A 279 21.07 -18.57 25.73
C PRO A 279 22.14 -17.96 24.82
N LEU A 280 23.41 -18.33 25.04
CA LEU A 280 24.57 -17.77 24.32
C LEU A 280 24.54 -18.06 22.80
N GLY A 281 23.91 -19.17 22.40
CA GLY A 281 23.77 -19.61 21.00
C GLY A 281 22.50 -19.07 20.31
N LEU A 282 21.90 -17.98 20.79
CA LEU A 282 20.74 -17.38 20.14
C LEU A 282 21.18 -16.54 18.94
N ASP A 283 20.82 -16.99 17.73
CA ASP A 283 21.08 -16.32 16.45
C ASP A 283 20.19 -15.09 16.25
N SER A 284 18.91 -15.21 16.62
CA SER A 284 17.86 -14.25 16.24
C SER A 284 16.82 -14.06 17.34
N ILE A 285 16.52 -12.79 17.63
CA ILE A 285 15.46 -12.39 18.56
C ILE A 285 14.64 -11.22 18.00
N ARG A 286 13.35 -11.18 18.32
CA ARG A 286 12.50 -9.98 18.12
C ARG A 286 11.85 -9.56 19.43
N LEU A 287 12.17 -8.35 19.91
CA LEU A 287 11.61 -7.77 21.13
C LEU A 287 10.83 -6.46 20.88
N ASP A 288 10.64 -6.09 19.61
CA ASP A 288 10.00 -4.85 19.19
C ASP A 288 8.55 -4.71 19.68
N LYS A 289 8.11 -3.46 19.90
CA LYS A 289 6.76 -3.07 20.30
C LYS A 289 6.28 -3.82 21.57
N ASN A 290 7.15 -3.86 22.57
CA ASN A 290 6.87 -4.33 23.93
C ASN A 290 6.80 -3.15 24.92
N ARG A 291 6.91 -3.41 26.24
CA ARG A 291 6.93 -2.40 27.30
C ARG A 291 8.25 -2.42 28.09
N ILE A 292 9.33 -2.95 27.51
CA ILE A 292 10.57 -3.29 28.23
C ILE A 292 11.20 -2.00 28.76
N SER A 293 11.38 -1.94 30.08
CA SER A 293 12.09 -0.86 30.78
C SER A 293 13.34 -1.36 31.50
N HIS A 294 13.38 -2.65 31.86
CA HIS A 294 14.53 -3.28 32.51
C HIS A 294 15.18 -4.30 31.58
N HIS A 295 16.51 -4.26 31.47
CA HIS A 295 17.31 -5.15 30.63
C HIS A 295 18.39 -5.90 31.40
N VAL A 296 18.83 -7.03 30.84
CA VAL A 296 20.02 -7.79 31.28
C VAL A 296 21.19 -7.53 30.31
N CYS A 297 22.41 -7.87 30.73
CA CYS A 297 23.57 -7.91 29.82
C CYS A 297 23.37 -9.02 28.78
N LEU A 298 23.66 -8.71 27.53
CA LEU A 298 23.52 -9.59 26.37
C LEU A 298 24.89 -10.15 25.96
N GLN A 299 24.99 -11.47 25.98
CA GLN A 299 26.16 -12.23 25.58
C GLN A 299 25.72 -13.22 24.49
N SER A 300 25.86 -12.84 23.23
CA SER A 300 25.66 -13.74 22.08
C SER A 300 26.79 -13.52 21.07
N SER A 301 27.40 -14.61 20.63
CA SER A 301 28.49 -14.63 19.65
C SER A 301 28.02 -14.83 18.21
N LEU A 302 26.71 -14.97 17.99
CA LEU A 302 26.11 -15.28 16.68
C LEU A 302 25.18 -14.16 16.19
N MET A 303 24.45 -13.52 17.12
CA MET A 303 23.44 -12.52 16.82
C MET A 303 24.01 -11.30 16.07
N GLN A 304 23.47 -11.03 14.88
CA GLN A 304 23.87 -9.91 14.03
C GLN A 304 23.03 -8.65 14.24
N SER A 305 21.76 -8.78 14.64
CA SER A 305 20.88 -7.64 14.87
C SER A 305 20.17 -7.71 16.22
N LEU A 306 20.07 -6.57 16.89
CA LEU A 306 19.33 -6.40 18.14
C LEU A 306 18.17 -5.41 17.92
N PRO A 307 16.94 -5.91 17.73
CA PRO A 307 15.77 -5.08 17.47
C PRO A 307 14.91 -4.95 18.75
N LEU A 308 14.87 -3.71 19.26
CA LEU A 308 14.27 -3.27 20.52
C LEU A 308 13.32 -2.07 20.31
N ARG A 309 12.85 -1.84 19.07
CA ARG A 309 12.07 -0.66 18.68
C ARG A 309 10.78 -0.54 19.49
N ALA A 310 10.36 0.68 19.80
CA ALA A 310 9.09 1.01 20.45
C ALA A 310 8.87 0.42 21.87
N ASN A 311 9.96 0.20 22.62
CA ASN A 311 9.92 -0.24 24.03
C ASN A 311 9.83 0.95 25.00
N LYS A 312 10.30 0.83 26.24
CA LYS A 312 10.26 1.86 27.28
C LYS A 312 11.64 2.07 27.96
N LEU A 313 12.71 1.68 27.28
CA LEU A 313 14.10 1.74 27.76
C LEU A 313 14.54 3.19 27.96
N THR A 314 15.13 3.50 29.12
CA THR A 314 15.72 4.81 29.46
C THR A 314 17.24 4.86 29.28
N GLU A 315 17.86 3.69 29.11
CA GLU A 315 19.28 3.48 28.86
C GLU A 315 19.46 2.38 27.80
N ILE A 316 20.69 2.25 27.30
CA ILE A 316 21.06 1.28 26.25
C ILE A 316 21.54 -0.01 26.93
N PRO A 317 20.98 -1.19 26.61
CA PRO A 317 21.41 -2.45 27.21
C PRO A 317 22.89 -2.70 26.94
N ASN A 318 23.60 -3.32 27.88
CA ASN A 318 24.96 -3.75 27.62
C ASN A 318 24.96 -5.00 26.73
N PHE A 319 25.50 -4.86 25.53
CA PHE A 319 25.80 -5.92 24.57
C PHE A 319 27.26 -5.83 24.08
N SER A 320 28.19 -5.30 24.89
CA SER A 320 29.57 -5.05 24.46
C SER A 320 30.31 -6.32 24.05
N ASN A 321 29.98 -7.43 24.70
CA ASN A 321 30.57 -8.75 24.47
C ASN A 321 29.73 -9.56 23.46
N SER A 322 29.40 -8.95 22.31
CA SER A 322 28.58 -9.56 21.26
C SER A 322 29.05 -9.18 19.85
N THR A 323 28.59 -9.94 18.85
CA THR A 323 28.88 -9.74 17.42
C THR A 323 27.84 -8.86 16.70
N ILE A 324 26.99 -8.13 17.43
CA ILE A 324 25.88 -7.36 16.84
C ILE A 324 26.41 -6.23 15.95
N THR A 325 26.02 -6.24 14.68
CA THR A 325 26.36 -5.25 13.65
C THR A 325 25.23 -4.25 13.37
N VAL A 326 23.98 -4.59 13.71
CA VAL A 326 22.78 -3.75 13.46
C VAL A 326 21.94 -3.57 14.73
N LEU A 327 22.02 -2.39 15.35
CA LEU A 327 21.14 -2.00 16.46
C LEU A 327 19.93 -1.21 15.94
N ASN A 328 18.72 -1.61 16.34
CA ASN A 328 17.55 -0.73 16.31
C ASN A 328 16.94 -0.60 17.71
N ILE A 329 17.10 0.56 18.32
CA ILE A 329 16.54 0.90 19.64
C ILE A 329 15.65 2.15 19.55
N SER A 330 15.15 2.43 18.35
CA SER A 330 14.29 3.60 18.08
C SER A 330 12.99 3.59 18.89
N ARG A 331 12.38 4.76 19.08
CA ARG A 331 11.06 4.93 19.72
C ARG A 331 11.04 4.49 21.21
N ASN A 332 12.15 4.68 21.93
CA ASN A 332 12.31 4.37 23.36
C ASN A 332 12.24 5.68 24.21
N LYS A 333 12.96 5.75 25.33
CA LYS A 333 13.04 6.91 26.23
C LYS A 333 14.49 7.25 26.62
N ILE A 334 15.46 6.88 25.80
CA ILE A 334 16.89 7.02 26.13
C ILE A 334 17.28 8.49 26.17
N VAL A 335 17.90 8.94 27.27
CA VAL A 335 18.37 10.33 27.44
C VAL A 335 19.88 10.45 27.21
N ASN A 336 20.65 9.47 27.72
CA ASN A 336 22.11 9.46 27.67
C ASN A 336 22.63 8.21 26.96
N ILE A 337 23.71 8.37 26.20
CA ILE A 337 24.39 7.27 25.50
C ILE A 337 25.59 6.82 26.34
N ASN A 338 25.56 5.59 26.86
CA ASN A 338 26.73 4.93 27.42
C ASN A 338 27.39 4.07 26.34
N THR A 339 28.49 4.53 25.76
CA THR A 339 29.18 3.88 24.63
C THR A 339 29.76 2.52 25.01
N LYS A 340 30.17 2.33 26.26
CA LYS A 340 30.69 1.07 26.81
C LYS A 340 29.67 -0.08 26.81
N ASN A 341 28.40 0.21 26.55
CA ASN A 341 27.35 -0.80 26.42
C ASN A 341 27.20 -1.35 24.99
N PHE A 342 27.85 -0.77 23.98
CA PHE A 342 27.73 -1.21 22.58
C PHE A 342 28.76 -2.28 22.22
N SER A 343 28.39 -3.18 21.30
CA SER A 343 29.37 -3.94 20.52
C SER A 343 30.19 -3.01 19.63
N LYS A 344 31.50 -3.25 19.55
CA LYS A 344 32.41 -2.53 18.65
C LYS A 344 32.19 -2.87 17.17
N CYS A 345 31.40 -3.91 16.86
CA CYS A 345 31.09 -4.35 15.50
C CYS A 345 29.94 -3.56 14.85
N ILE A 346 29.34 -2.58 15.52
CA ILE A 346 28.18 -1.84 15.00
C ILE A 346 28.50 -1.09 13.69
N VAL A 347 27.74 -1.41 12.65
CA VAL A 347 27.78 -0.79 11.32
C VAL A 347 26.54 0.10 11.08
N ARG A 348 25.36 -0.33 11.55
CA ARG A 348 24.12 0.45 11.50
C ARG A 348 23.52 0.62 12.89
N CYS A 349 23.23 1.87 13.24
CA CYS A 349 22.67 2.26 14.54
C CYS A 349 21.45 3.17 14.36
N ASP A 350 20.27 2.70 14.76
CA ASP A 350 19.03 3.49 14.79
C ASP A 350 18.64 3.82 16.24
N LEU A 351 18.87 5.08 16.61
CA LEU A 351 18.59 5.71 17.91
C LEU A 351 17.41 6.70 17.82
N SER A 352 16.70 6.74 16.69
CA SER A 352 15.65 7.74 16.44
C SER A 352 14.48 7.69 17.44
N PHE A 353 13.79 8.82 17.65
CA PHE A 353 12.64 8.94 18.56
C PHE A 353 12.95 8.49 19.99
N ASN A 354 14.07 8.97 20.53
CA ASN A 354 14.41 8.87 21.94
C ASN A 354 14.31 10.26 22.58
N GLN A 355 15.13 10.56 23.59
CA GLN A 355 15.18 11.85 24.27
C GLN A 355 16.64 12.32 24.41
N ILE A 356 17.50 11.95 23.46
CA ILE A 356 18.95 12.14 23.53
C ILE A 356 19.29 13.62 23.36
N GLU A 357 20.10 14.18 24.28
CA GLU A 357 20.42 15.62 24.33
C GLU A 357 21.82 15.96 23.78
N LYS A 358 22.79 15.04 23.87
CA LYS A 358 24.11 15.16 23.23
C LYS A 358 24.63 13.78 22.80
N ILE A 359 25.34 13.71 21.66
CA ILE A 359 26.19 12.57 21.31
C ILE A 359 27.55 12.73 22.03
N PRO A 360 27.98 11.79 22.89
CA PRO A 360 29.28 11.88 23.55
C PRO A 360 30.43 11.84 22.53
N GLU A 361 31.50 12.61 22.76
CA GLU A 361 32.67 12.62 21.86
C GLU A 361 33.28 11.23 21.67
N ILE A 362 33.34 10.40 22.72
CA ILE A 362 33.87 9.03 22.62
C ILE A 362 33.02 8.09 21.72
N PHE A 363 31.80 8.46 21.34
CA PHE A 363 30.89 7.64 20.52
C PHE A 363 31.50 7.16 19.20
N PHE A 364 32.14 8.07 18.46
CA PHE A 364 32.76 7.74 17.17
C PHE A 364 34.12 7.03 17.30
N ILE A 365 34.71 7.02 18.49
CA ILE A 365 35.96 6.30 18.80
C ILE A 365 35.64 4.86 19.25
N ASP A 366 34.59 4.66 20.06
CA ASP A 366 34.15 3.35 20.50
C ASP A 366 33.45 2.54 19.38
N LEU A 367 32.91 3.21 18.35
CA LEU A 367 32.18 2.60 17.22
C LEU A 367 32.89 2.84 15.85
N PRO A 368 34.14 2.36 15.66
CA PRO A 368 34.97 2.70 14.49
C PRO A 368 34.45 2.14 13.15
N HIS A 369 33.48 1.22 13.18
CA HIS A 369 32.91 0.56 12.00
C HIS A 369 31.54 1.13 11.56
N ILE A 370 31.05 2.19 12.22
CA ILE A 370 29.75 2.76 11.91
C ILE A 370 29.71 3.40 10.51
N ARG A 371 28.70 3.02 9.72
CA ARG A 371 28.43 3.54 8.37
C ARG A 371 27.06 4.20 8.23
N PHE A 372 26.10 3.80 9.05
CA PHE A 372 24.72 4.30 9.02
C PHE A 372 24.29 4.72 10.42
N LEU A 373 24.08 6.02 10.63
CA LEU A 373 23.61 6.57 11.90
C LEU A 373 22.27 7.30 11.70
N ASN A 374 21.24 6.85 12.41
CA ASN A 374 19.97 7.56 12.51
C ASN A 374 19.72 8.03 13.94
N ILE A 375 19.64 9.35 14.12
CA ILE A 375 19.35 10.04 15.39
C ILE A 375 18.15 10.99 15.27
N ASP A 376 17.34 10.83 14.22
CA ASP A 376 16.07 11.55 13.95
C ASP A 376 15.14 11.66 15.18
N GLY A 377 14.49 12.81 15.36
CA GLY A 377 13.49 13.02 16.41
C GLY A 377 14.02 12.90 17.85
N ASN A 378 15.18 13.50 18.14
CA ASN A 378 15.77 13.60 19.47
C ASN A 378 15.84 15.09 19.92
N LYS A 379 16.69 15.42 20.91
CA LYS A 379 16.89 16.78 21.44
C LYS A 379 18.32 17.31 21.17
N ILE A 380 19.03 16.72 20.22
CA ILE A 380 20.46 16.97 20.00
C ILE A 380 20.65 18.37 19.42
N GLN A 381 21.52 19.17 20.01
CA GLN A 381 21.80 20.54 19.53
C GLN A 381 23.05 20.62 18.64
N GLN A 382 24.03 19.74 18.86
CA GLN A 382 25.31 19.72 18.15
C GLN A 382 25.85 18.28 18.04
N LEU A 383 26.68 18.02 17.03
CA LEU A 383 27.47 16.80 16.87
C LEU A 383 28.93 17.08 17.26
N PRO A 384 29.68 16.09 17.80
CA PRO A 384 31.09 16.25 18.12
C PRO A 384 31.98 16.21 16.86
N ASP A 385 33.06 17.01 16.85
CA ASP A 385 33.93 17.22 15.68
C ASP A 385 34.61 15.95 15.15
N ASN A 386 34.83 14.96 16.02
CA ASN A 386 35.49 13.71 15.63
C ASN A 386 34.64 12.80 14.73
N ILE A 387 33.40 13.18 14.40
CA ILE A 387 32.62 12.57 13.32
C ILE A 387 33.37 12.60 11.98
N LEU A 388 34.22 13.61 11.75
CA LEU A 388 35.12 13.73 10.59
C LEU A 388 36.03 12.50 10.40
N ASN A 389 36.38 11.80 11.48
CA ASN A 389 37.31 10.66 11.46
C ASN A 389 36.61 9.31 11.23
N THR A 390 35.34 9.31 10.81
CA THR A 390 34.52 8.10 10.62
C THR A 390 34.36 7.72 9.16
N ASN A 391 33.87 6.51 8.91
CA ASN A 391 33.50 6.02 7.58
C ASN A 391 31.97 6.08 7.36
N LEU A 392 31.31 7.12 7.91
CA LEU A 392 29.86 7.30 7.75
C LEU A 392 29.51 7.53 6.27
N VAL A 393 28.52 6.77 5.79
CA VAL A 393 27.93 6.88 4.44
C VAL A 393 26.57 7.58 4.50
N SER A 394 25.80 7.29 5.56
CA SER A 394 24.46 7.85 5.77
C SER A 394 24.28 8.40 7.18
N LEU A 395 23.83 9.64 7.26
CA LEU A 395 23.59 10.37 8.51
C LEU A 395 22.21 11.05 8.47
N ASN A 396 21.30 10.62 9.34
CA ASN A 396 20.01 11.30 9.55
C ASN A 396 19.98 11.95 10.94
N ILE A 397 19.80 13.26 10.95
CA ILE A 397 19.75 14.15 12.11
C ILE A 397 18.42 14.92 12.22
N SER A 398 17.43 14.55 11.41
CA SER A 398 16.16 15.28 11.26
C SER A 398 15.39 15.44 12.58
N GLU A 399 14.45 16.40 12.63
CA GLU A 399 13.63 16.71 13.81
C GLU A 399 14.43 16.89 15.13
N ASN A 400 15.65 17.44 15.05
CA ASN A 400 16.49 17.81 16.20
C ASN A 400 16.78 19.33 16.21
N PRO A 401 17.01 19.96 17.38
CA PRO A 401 17.35 21.38 17.51
C PRO A 401 18.80 21.74 17.07
N ILE A 402 19.27 21.22 15.93
CA ILE A 402 20.62 21.47 15.40
C ILE A 402 20.62 22.71 14.50
N SER A 403 21.56 23.63 14.71
CA SER A 403 21.67 24.91 14.00
C SER A 403 22.93 25.07 13.13
N ASP A 404 23.98 24.28 13.35
CA ASP A 404 25.18 24.18 12.49
C ASP A 404 25.78 22.77 12.59
N LEU A 405 26.74 22.42 11.72
CA LEU A 405 27.40 21.11 11.69
C LEU A 405 28.93 21.23 11.76
N PRO A 406 29.60 20.30 12.47
CA PRO A 406 31.05 20.17 12.40
C PRO A 406 31.49 19.73 11.00
N GLU A 407 32.80 19.65 10.80
CA GLU A 407 33.39 19.01 9.61
C GLU A 407 32.93 17.54 9.48
N LEU A 408 32.61 17.13 8.25
CA LEU A 408 32.00 15.84 7.96
C LEU A 408 32.94 14.96 7.12
N PRO A 409 32.93 13.63 7.32
CA PRO A 409 33.74 12.71 6.52
C PRO A 409 33.26 12.70 5.07
N SER A 410 34.22 12.72 4.12
CA SER A 410 33.95 12.74 2.68
C SER A 410 33.31 11.46 2.13
N THR A 411 33.12 10.45 2.97
CA THR A 411 32.39 9.21 2.67
C THR A 411 30.87 9.36 2.74
N ILE A 412 30.33 10.46 3.28
CA ILE A 412 28.87 10.69 3.33
C ILE A 412 28.34 10.93 1.92
N THR A 413 27.42 10.07 1.51
CA THR A 413 26.63 10.23 0.26
C THR A 413 25.15 10.50 0.54
N HIS A 414 24.67 10.24 1.77
CA HIS A 414 23.28 10.47 2.17
C HIS A 414 23.21 11.33 3.46
N ILE A 415 22.62 12.52 3.39
CA ILE A 415 22.44 13.41 4.55
C ILE A 415 21.01 13.98 4.67
N TYR A 416 20.43 13.85 5.87
CA TYR A 416 19.06 14.30 6.16
C TYR A 416 19.03 15.16 7.43
N GLY A 417 18.77 16.46 7.28
CA GLY A 417 18.57 17.44 8.34
C GLY A 417 17.21 18.15 8.22
N THR A 418 16.14 17.39 7.94
CA THR A 418 14.78 17.92 7.80
C THR A 418 14.30 18.49 9.15
N LYS A 419 13.67 19.68 9.13
CA LYS A 419 13.00 20.29 10.29
C LYS A 419 13.91 20.43 11.52
N CYS A 420 15.10 20.99 11.29
CA CYS A 420 16.06 21.35 12.33
C CYS A 420 16.02 22.88 12.58
N GLN A 421 17.14 23.50 12.95
CA GLN A 421 17.23 24.95 13.23
C GLN A 421 18.26 25.67 12.35
N PHE A 422 18.56 25.14 11.15
CA PHE A 422 19.52 25.76 10.24
C PHE A 422 18.98 27.09 9.66
N VAL A 423 19.64 28.20 9.97
CA VAL A 423 19.35 29.53 9.39
C VAL A 423 20.21 29.80 8.14
N LYS A 424 21.33 29.09 8.00
CA LYS A 424 22.23 29.15 6.84
C LYS A 424 22.58 27.73 6.39
N PHE A 425 22.98 27.59 5.14
CA PHE A 425 23.43 26.30 4.61
C PHE A 425 24.73 25.84 5.34
N PRO A 426 24.81 24.61 5.87
CA PRO A 426 25.98 24.16 6.64
C PRO A 426 27.26 24.12 5.79
N LYS A 427 28.34 24.74 6.28
CA LYS A 427 29.59 24.88 5.51
C LYS A 427 30.26 23.54 5.22
N SER A 428 30.27 22.61 6.16
CA SER A 428 30.91 21.30 5.98
C SER A 428 30.27 20.46 4.87
N VAL A 429 28.95 20.56 4.69
CA VAL A 429 28.22 19.89 3.60
C VAL A 429 28.69 20.36 2.22
N THR A 430 29.16 21.59 2.10
CA THR A 430 29.72 22.16 0.84
C THR A 430 31.06 21.55 0.41
N LYS A 431 31.66 20.68 1.24
CA LYS A 431 32.90 19.95 0.93
C LYS A 431 32.67 18.51 0.49
N LEU A 432 31.43 18.01 0.61
CA LEU A 432 31.06 16.66 0.19
C LEU A 432 30.89 16.63 -1.33
N GLN A 433 31.64 15.76 -2.00
CA GLN A 433 31.71 15.71 -3.47
C GLN A 433 30.81 14.64 -4.10
N ASN A 434 30.47 13.60 -3.33
CA ASN A 434 29.76 12.40 -3.80
C ASN A 434 28.41 12.26 -3.07
N LEU A 435 27.58 13.31 -3.10
CA LEU A 435 26.25 13.25 -2.49
C LEU A 435 25.24 12.63 -3.47
N ASP A 436 24.64 11.53 -3.07
CA ASP A 436 23.48 10.94 -3.75
C ASP A 436 22.23 11.72 -3.30
N HIS A 437 22.01 11.79 -1.98
CA HIS A 437 20.81 12.38 -1.38
C HIS A 437 21.14 13.45 -0.33
N LEU A 438 20.61 14.67 -0.55
CA LEU A 438 20.62 15.78 0.40
C LEU A 438 19.19 16.25 0.68
N ASN A 439 18.81 16.27 1.96
CA ASN A 439 17.53 16.83 2.41
C ASN A 439 17.69 17.72 3.65
N PHE A 440 17.47 19.03 3.49
CA PHE A 440 17.40 20.02 4.57
C PHE A 440 16.07 20.79 4.53
N ALA A 441 14.98 20.10 4.18
CA ALA A 441 13.64 20.71 4.15
C ALA A 441 13.18 21.25 5.52
N PHE A 442 12.31 22.27 5.51
CA PHE A 442 11.67 22.89 6.68
C PHE A 442 12.64 23.47 7.72
N ASN A 443 13.76 24.00 7.25
CA ASN A 443 14.65 24.88 8.01
C ASN A 443 14.36 26.36 7.64
N GLN A 444 15.31 27.27 7.88
CA GLN A 444 15.17 28.71 7.62
C GLN A 444 16.19 29.24 6.59
N ILE A 445 16.81 28.37 5.80
CA ILE A 445 17.96 28.67 4.94
C ILE A 445 17.56 29.61 3.78
N ASP A 446 18.31 30.68 3.57
CA ASP A 446 18.05 31.75 2.59
C ASP A 446 18.88 31.65 1.29
N ILE A 447 20.08 31.08 1.38
CA ILE A 447 21.05 30.99 0.28
C ILE A 447 21.54 29.54 0.13
N ILE A 448 21.50 29.02 -1.11
CA ILE A 448 22.16 27.76 -1.49
C ILE A 448 23.55 28.10 -2.07
N PRO A 449 24.65 27.47 -1.61
CA PRO A 449 25.98 27.68 -2.19
C PRO A 449 26.12 27.07 -3.60
N SER A 450 26.92 27.70 -4.47
CA SER A 450 27.08 27.32 -5.89
C SER A 450 28.00 26.12 -6.15
N ASN A 451 28.57 25.53 -5.10
CA ASN A 451 29.50 24.40 -5.13
C ASN A 451 28.92 23.10 -4.52
N VAL A 452 27.64 23.08 -4.15
CA VAL A 452 26.95 21.87 -3.70
C VAL A 452 26.28 21.19 -4.89
N ASN A 453 26.45 19.89 -5.01
CA ASN A 453 25.76 19.03 -5.97
C ASN A 453 25.18 17.81 -5.23
N SER A 454 24.06 17.27 -5.70
CA SER A 454 23.49 15.99 -5.23
C SER A 454 22.52 15.46 -6.29
N GLU A 455 22.37 14.14 -6.49
CA GLU A 455 21.35 13.64 -7.43
C GLU A 455 19.93 13.99 -6.96
N SER A 456 19.65 13.84 -5.67
CA SER A 456 18.41 14.25 -5.01
C SER A 456 18.67 15.41 -4.06
N PHE A 457 18.11 16.58 -4.37
CA PHE A 457 18.36 17.84 -3.64
C PHE A 457 17.04 18.45 -3.14
N ILE A 458 16.80 18.35 -1.84
CA ILE A 458 15.52 18.72 -1.20
C ILE A 458 15.74 19.84 -0.18
N MET A 459 15.25 21.03 -0.51
CA MET A 459 15.28 22.25 0.32
C MET A 459 13.87 22.85 0.52
N ALA A 460 12.82 22.04 0.36
CA ALA A 460 11.43 22.48 0.54
C ALA A 460 11.20 23.21 1.88
N GLY A 461 10.37 24.25 1.93
CA GLY A 461 9.93 24.89 3.17
C GLY A 461 10.88 25.89 3.82
N ASN A 462 11.97 26.26 3.15
CA ASN A 462 13.01 27.20 3.57
C ASN A 462 12.72 28.66 3.11
N ASN A 463 13.72 29.54 3.10
CA ASN A 463 13.63 30.95 2.71
C ASN A 463 14.35 31.27 1.37
N VAL A 464 14.64 30.26 0.55
CA VAL A 464 15.52 30.39 -0.63
C VAL A 464 14.94 31.33 -1.69
N LYS A 465 15.73 32.34 -2.11
CA LYS A 465 15.32 33.35 -3.11
C LYS A 465 15.84 33.12 -4.53
N PHE A 466 16.95 32.41 -4.67
CA PHE A 466 17.64 32.18 -5.95
C PHE A 466 18.19 30.76 -6.04
N ILE A 467 18.20 30.19 -7.25
CA ILE A 467 18.84 28.91 -7.55
C ILE A 467 20.22 29.17 -8.17
N PRO A 468 21.32 28.60 -7.64
CA PRO A 468 22.62 28.69 -8.27
C PRO A 468 22.65 27.97 -9.62
N THR A 469 23.16 28.61 -10.67
CA THR A 469 23.23 28.08 -12.04
C THR A 469 23.85 26.69 -12.11
N ASN A 470 24.95 26.47 -11.36
CA ASN A 470 25.71 25.22 -11.35
C ASN A 470 24.92 24.03 -10.76
N LEU A 471 24.08 24.27 -9.75
CA LEU A 471 23.32 23.22 -9.06
C LEU A 471 22.44 22.43 -10.04
N LEU A 472 21.90 23.10 -11.05
CA LEU A 472 20.97 22.51 -12.01
C LEU A 472 21.63 21.52 -12.99
N THR A 473 22.96 21.46 -13.07
CA THR A 473 23.65 20.58 -14.05
C THR A 473 23.82 19.13 -13.59
N THR A 474 23.69 18.86 -12.29
CA THR A 474 23.89 17.53 -11.69
C THR A 474 22.61 16.93 -11.10
N VAL A 475 21.70 17.77 -10.60
CA VAL A 475 20.50 17.33 -9.88
C VAL A 475 19.53 16.61 -10.81
N VAL A 476 19.06 15.44 -10.37
CA VAL A 476 18.01 14.60 -11.01
C VAL A 476 16.64 14.92 -10.40
N TYR A 477 16.57 15.09 -9.08
CA TYR A 477 15.36 15.44 -8.33
C TYR A 477 15.57 16.74 -7.54
N LEU A 478 14.90 17.82 -7.94
CA LEU A 478 14.97 19.11 -7.26
C LEU A 478 13.64 19.49 -6.60
N ASP A 479 13.65 19.69 -5.28
CA ASP A 479 12.50 20.22 -4.56
C ASP A 479 12.83 21.50 -3.78
N LEU A 480 12.31 22.61 -4.28
CA LEU A 480 12.37 23.94 -3.68
C LEU A 480 10.96 24.48 -3.38
N SER A 481 9.97 23.60 -3.16
CA SER A 481 8.62 24.03 -2.79
C SER A 481 8.60 24.84 -1.48
N PHE A 482 7.62 25.73 -1.29
CA PHE A 482 7.44 26.57 -0.09
C PHE A 482 8.69 27.40 0.29
N ASN A 483 9.35 27.98 -0.72
CA ASN A 483 10.48 28.91 -0.59
C ASN A 483 10.06 30.34 -1.02
N LYS A 484 11.04 31.20 -1.37
CA LYS A 484 10.87 32.62 -1.72
C LYS A 484 11.39 32.93 -3.14
N LEU A 485 11.27 31.97 -4.06
CA LEU A 485 11.66 32.15 -5.45
C LEU A 485 10.65 33.06 -6.17
N GLU A 486 11.12 34.16 -6.77
CA GLU A 486 10.28 35.08 -7.55
C GLU A 486 10.38 34.91 -9.07
N ASN A 487 11.56 34.54 -9.57
CA ASN A 487 11.84 34.53 -11.01
C ASN A 487 12.70 33.30 -11.37
N ILE A 488 12.26 32.52 -12.36
CA ILE A 488 13.00 31.39 -12.92
C ILE A 488 13.18 31.64 -14.42
N GLU A 489 14.44 31.65 -14.87
CA GLU A 489 14.79 31.76 -16.28
C GLU A 489 15.92 30.76 -16.61
N ILE A 490 15.61 29.75 -17.42
CA ILE A 490 16.54 28.66 -17.76
C ILE A 490 16.97 28.82 -19.22
N ASN A 491 18.17 29.41 -19.41
CA ASN A 491 18.75 29.76 -20.70
C ASN A 491 19.85 28.77 -21.19
N PHE A 492 19.99 27.62 -20.53
CA PHE A 492 21.01 26.61 -20.79
C PHE A 492 20.41 25.21 -20.56
N SER A 493 20.95 24.20 -21.24
CA SER A 493 20.36 22.86 -21.21
C SER A 493 20.62 22.15 -19.87
N LEU A 494 19.59 21.45 -19.38
CA LEU A 494 19.63 20.68 -18.14
C LEU A 494 19.37 19.19 -18.44
N PRO A 495 20.43 18.40 -18.74
CA PRO A 495 20.26 17.03 -19.21
C PRO A 495 19.94 16.01 -18.10
N THR A 496 20.22 16.32 -16.83
CA THR A 496 20.06 15.40 -15.69
C THR A 496 18.70 15.46 -15.02
N ILE A 497 18.05 16.63 -15.00
CA ILE A 497 16.85 16.84 -14.18
C ILE A 497 15.63 16.11 -14.73
N VAL A 498 14.99 15.33 -13.86
CA VAL A 498 13.78 14.53 -14.11
C VAL A 498 12.57 15.09 -13.36
N VAL A 499 12.77 15.61 -12.14
CA VAL A 499 11.70 16.21 -11.33
C VAL A 499 12.09 17.63 -10.87
N LEU A 500 11.20 18.58 -11.11
CA LEU A 500 11.31 19.97 -10.62
C LEU A 500 10.04 20.36 -9.85
N ASN A 501 10.15 20.47 -8.53
CA ASN A 501 9.06 20.94 -7.66
C ASN A 501 9.31 22.35 -7.12
N LEU A 502 8.44 23.29 -7.52
CA LEU A 502 8.46 24.70 -7.14
C LEU A 502 7.12 25.16 -6.51
N ILE A 503 6.30 24.23 -6.00
CA ILE A 503 4.99 24.53 -5.39
C ILE A 503 5.10 25.61 -4.31
N GLY A 504 4.15 26.54 -4.21
CA GLY A 504 4.04 27.43 -3.05
C GLY A 504 5.16 28.46 -2.91
N ASN A 505 5.75 28.89 -4.02
CA ASN A 505 6.72 29.99 -4.07
C ASN A 505 6.03 31.33 -4.39
N GLU A 506 6.82 32.38 -4.60
CA GLU A 506 6.35 33.74 -4.90
C GLU A 506 6.57 34.08 -6.39
N LEU A 507 6.51 33.07 -7.26
CA LEU A 507 6.86 33.21 -8.67
C LEU A 507 5.98 34.24 -9.39
N LYS A 508 6.65 35.11 -10.13
CA LYS A 508 6.08 36.12 -11.04
C LYS A 508 6.45 35.82 -12.49
N LYS A 509 7.62 35.20 -12.71
CA LYS A 509 8.13 34.78 -14.02
C LYS A 509 8.68 33.35 -13.97
N PHE A 510 8.30 32.55 -14.96
CA PHE A 510 8.88 31.24 -15.25
C PHE A 510 9.07 31.13 -16.77
N GLN A 511 10.31 31.03 -17.23
CA GLN A 511 10.64 30.96 -18.66
C GLN A 511 11.78 29.97 -18.94
N ILE A 512 11.54 29.05 -19.87
CA ILE A 512 12.54 28.14 -20.44
C ILE A 512 12.93 28.65 -21.83
N ARG A 513 14.22 28.62 -22.18
CA ARG A 513 14.75 28.96 -23.52
C ARG A 513 15.78 27.94 -24.05
N SER A 514 15.96 26.81 -23.37
CA SER A 514 16.91 25.77 -23.75
C SER A 514 16.40 24.40 -23.28
N GLU A 515 16.84 23.32 -23.91
CA GLU A 515 16.26 21.98 -23.74
C GLU A 515 16.50 21.39 -22.35
N ILE A 516 15.44 20.82 -21.78
CA ILE A 516 15.44 20.02 -20.56
C ILE A 516 14.93 18.61 -20.93
N PRO A 517 15.76 17.80 -21.63
CA PRO A 517 15.30 16.64 -22.38
C PRO A 517 14.82 15.45 -21.53
N ASN A 518 15.04 15.47 -20.21
CA ASN A 518 14.69 14.39 -19.29
C ASN A 518 13.63 14.75 -18.24
N LEU A 519 13.13 15.99 -18.20
CA LEU A 519 12.14 16.40 -17.20
C LEU A 519 10.79 15.71 -17.46
N SER A 520 10.44 14.75 -16.60
CA SER A 520 9.16 14.05 -16.62
C SER A 520 8.10 14.74 -15.77
N THR A 521 8.50 15.52 -14.77
CA THR A 521 7.61 16.05 -13.73
C THR A 521 7.93 17.51 -13.39
N LEU A 522 6.97 18.40 -13.65
CA LEU A 522 7.04 19.81 -13.28
C LEU A 522 5.86 20.19 -12.37
N ARG A 523 6.14 20.76 -11.19
CA ARG A 523 5.10 21.26 -10.27
C ARG A 523 5.26 22.75 -10.00
N LEU A 524 4.28 23.54 -10.42
CA LEU A 524 4.21 25.01 -10.26
C LEU A 524 2.98 25.46 -9.45
N SER A 525 2.24 24.53 -8.81
CA SER A 525 1.03 24.86 -8.05
C SER A 525 1.26 25.91 -6.95
N LYS A 526 0.22 26.67 -6.61
CA LYS A 526 0.22 27.67 -5.53
C LYS A 526 1.26 28.77 -5.75
N ASN A 527 1.39 29.24 -6.98
CA ASN A 527 2.15 30.43 -7.37
C ASN A 527 1.18 31.47 -7.97
N PRO A 528 0.31 32.12 -7.17
CA PRO A 528 -0.76 32.98 -7.68
C PRO A 528 -0.26 34.27 -8.38
N GLY A 529 0.99 34.67 -8.14
CA GLY A 529 1.63 35.77 -8.87
C GLY A 529 2.08 35.40 -10.29
N LEU A 530 2.15 34.12 -10.64
CA LEU A 530 2.69 33.66 -11.91
C LEU A 530 1.59 33.69 -12.98
N LYS A 531 1.66 34.71 -13.85
CA LYS A 531 0.73 34.90 -14.97
C LYS A 531 1.40 34.56 -16.29
N ILE A 532 1.00 33.45 -16.92
CA ILE A 532 1.50 33.04 -18.24
C ILE A 532 0.30 32.78 -19.17
N PRO A 533 -0.02 33.68 -20.12
CA PRO A 533 -1.15 33.53 -21.03
C PRO A 533 -1.06 32.36 -22.01
N ASN A 534 0.14 31.87 -22.30
CA ASN A 534 0.38 30.68 -23.12
C ASN A 534 1.63 29.94 -22.62
N PHE A 535 1.42 28.86 -21.86
CA PHE A 535 2.50 28.05 -21.30
C PHE A 535 3.21 27.17 -22.35
N ASN A 536 2.61 26.95 -23.51
CA ASN A 536 3.12 26.03 -24.54
C ASN A 536 4.49 26.47 -25.08
N ASN A 537 4.80 27.77 -24.99
CA ASN A 537 6.11 28.35 -25.30
C ASN A 537 7.25 27.77 -24.44
N ASN A 538 6.95 27.26 -23.24
CA ASN A 538 7.90 26.50 -22.41
C ASN A 538 7.90 25.00 -22.76
N LEU A 539 6.72 24.43 -23.05
CA LEU A 539 6.54 22.98 -23.25
C LEU A 539 7.46 22.40 -24.33
N GLN A 540 7.68 23.12 -25.43
CA GLN A 540 8.58 22.70 -26.52
C GLN A 540 10.01 22.30 -26.07
N PHE A 541 10.48 22.82 -24.93
CA PHE A 541 11.81 22.52 -24.38
C PHE A 541 11.81 21.31 -23.43
N MET A 542 10.66 20.69 -23.14
CA MET A 542 10.48 19.64 -22.14
C MET A 542 9.83 18.39 -22.78
N PRO A 543 10.48 17.73 -23.76
CA PRO A 543 9.86 16.73 -24.63
C PRO A 543 9.39 15.44 -23.93
N LYS A 544 9.85 15.17 -22.70
CA LYS A 544 9.44 14.00 -21.89
C LYS A 544 8.44 14.35 -20.77
N LEU A 545 7.90 15.55 -20.74
CA LEU A 545 7.01 16.00 -19.66
C LEU A 545 5.72 15.17 -19.63
N CYS A 546 5.59 14.35 -18.58
CA CYS A 546 4.51 13.39 -18.39
C CYS A 546 3.57 13.84 -17.26
N TYR A 547 4.07 14.59 -16.26
CA TYR A 547 3.30 15.17 -15.16
C TYR A 547 3.50 16.69 -15.14
N LEU A 548 2.41 17.45 -15.16
CA LEU A 548 2.41 18.91 -15.00
C LEU A 548 1.34 19.34 -13.98
N ASP A 549 1.72 20.13 -12.98
CA ASP A 549 0.79 20.68 -11.98
C ASP A 549 0.81 22.21 -11.94
N LEU A 550 -0.38 22.79 -12.17
CA LEU A 550 -0.68 24.21 -12.28
C LEU A 550 -1.85 24.65 -11.37
N CYS A 551 -2.30 23.82 -10.42
CA CYS A 551 -3.41 24.21 -9.53
C CYS A 551 -3.05 25.46 -8.71
N LEU A 552 -4.00 26.37 -8.46
CA LEU A 552 -3.77 27.60 -7.68
C LEU A 552 -2.71 28.56 -8.29
N THR A 553 -2.53 28.51 -9.62
CA THR A 553 -1.54 29.28 -10.37
C THR A 553 -2.18 29.81 -11.67
N SER A 554 -1.97 31.09 -12.02
CA SER A 554 -2.66 31.75 -13.14
C SER A 554 -2.00 31.48 -14.51
N VAL A 555 -1.86 30.21 -14.88
CA VAL A 555 -1.15 29.76 -16.08
C VAL A 555 -2.09 29.02 -17.03
N ASN A 556 -2.18 29.50 -18.26
CA ASN A 556 -3.01 28.89 -19.31
C ASN A 556 -2.16 27.99 -20.22
N VAL A 557 -2.58 26.74 -20.37
CA VAL A 557 -2.10 25.81 -21.41
C VAL A 557 -3.10 25.86 -22.57
N VAL A 558 -2.61 25.98 -23.80
CA VAL A 558 -3.46 25.95 -25.00
C VAL A 558 -3.57 24.50 -25.51
N ILE A 559 -4.77 24.07 -25.89
CA ILE A 559 -5.10 22.68 -26.24
C ILE A 559 -5.63 22.63 -27.69
N PRO A 560 -5.28 21.61 -28.50
CA PRO A 560 -4.35 20.51 -28.20
C PRO A 560 -2.92 20.99 -27.97
N ILE A 561 -2.22 20.30 -27.06
CA ILE A 561 -0.79 20.56 -26.83
C ILE A 561 -0.05 20.21 -28.14
N PRO A 562 0.82 21.10 -28.67
CA PRO A 562 1.54 20.85 -29.92
C PRO A 562 2.24 19.49 -29.94
N GLY A 563 2.04 18.76 -31.04
CA GLY A 563 2.04 17.28 -31.07
C GLY A 563 3.40 16.59 -30.96
N PHE A 564 4.09 16.73 -29.83
CA PHE A 564 5.30 15.96 -29.48
C PHE A 564 5.33 15.45 -28.02
N ILE A 565 4.36 15.81 -27.18
CA ILE A 565 4.41 15.56 -25.72
C ILE A 565 3.11 14.87 -25.27
N ASP A 566 3.20 13.61 -24.87
CA ASP A 566 2.10 12.90 -24.20
C ASP A 566 2.11 13.21 -22.71
N ILE A 567 1.48 14.34 -22.31
CA ILE A 567 1.28 14.65 -20.90
C ILE A 567 0.32 13.59 -20.30
N CYS A 568 0.92 12.60 -19.65
CA CYS A 568 0.23 11.53 -18.94
C CYS A 568 -0.76 12.05 -17.89
N GLU A 569 -0.44 13.17 -17.23
CA GLU A 569 -1.16 13.72 -16.09
C GLU A 569 -1.03 15.27 -16.06
N LEU A 570 -2.16 15.97 -16.20
CA LEU A 570 -2.23 17.44 -16.04
C LEU A 570 -3.17 17.79 -14.88
N VAL A 571 -2.62 18.48 -13.87
CA VAL A 571 -3.36 19.08 -12.76
C VAL A 571 -3.58 20.56 -13.04
N THR A 572 -4.85 20.97 -13.13
CA THR A 572 -5.28 22.29 -13.63
C THR A 572 -6.57 22.75 -12.94
N PRO A 573 -6.75 24.07 -12.71
CA PRO A 573 -8.01 24.62 -12.20
C PRO A 573 -9.15 24.64 -13.25
N ASN A 574 -8.87 24.35 -14.53
CA ASN A 574 -9.88 24.38 -15.59
C ASN A 574 -10.72 23.07 -15.65
N ILE A 575 -11.97 23.13 -15.18
CA ILE A 575 -12.93 22.02 -15.22
C ILE A 575 -13.36 21.64 -16.65
N ASN A 576 -13.50 22.61 -17.56
CA ASN A 576 -13.96 22.36 -18.93
C ASN A 576 -12.97 21.46 -19.67
N PHE A 577 -11.67 21.70 -19.52
CA PHE A 577 -10.61 20.85 -20.07
C PHE A 577 -10.75 19.37 -19.66
N PHE A 578 -11.02 19.10 -18.37
CA PHE A 578 -11.18 17.73 -17.86
C PHE A 578 -12.42 17.03 -18.44
N ASN A 579 -13.51 17.79 -18.65
CA ASN A 579 -14.73 17.29 -19.27
C ASN A 579 -14.55 17.06 -20.78
N GLU A 580 -13.88 17.97 -21.50
CA GLU A 580 -13.60 17.89 -22.94
C GLU A 580 -12.67 16.72 -23.29
N MET A 581 -11.58 16.53 -22.53
CA MET A 581 -10.65 15.42 -22.76
C MET A 581 -11.26 14.04 -22.48
N ASN A 582 -12.24 13.97 -21.58
CA ASN A 582 -12.98 12.77 -21.15
C ASN A 582 -12.14 11.47 -21.02
N ASN A 583 -10.90 11.59 -20.53
CA ASN A 583 -9.93 10.49 -20.46
C ASN A 583 -9.29 10.40 -19.07
N HIS A 584 -9.14 9.17 -18.57
CA HIS A 584 -8.66 8.82 -17.22
C HIS A 584 -7.16 9.09 -16.99
N LYS A 585 -6.43 9.57 -18.00
CA LYS A 585 -5.06 10.08 -17.87
C LYS A 585 -4.98 11.29 -16.92
N TYR A 586 -5.87 12.27 -17.07
CA TYR A 586 -5.70 13.59 -16.43
C TYR A 586 -6.34 13.68 -15.03
N LYS A 587 -5.60 14.23 -14.05
CA LYS A 587 -6.13 14.58 -12.71
C LYS A 587 -6.60 16.04 -12.66
N TYR A 588 -7.88 16.32 -12.84
CA TYR A 588 -8.45 17.57 -12.31
C TYR A 588 -8.33 17.60 -10.77
N PHE A 589 -8.26 18.78 -10.14
CA PHE A 589 -8.54 18.96 -8.70
C PHE A 589 -9.42 20.19 -8.50
N ASP A 590 -10.52 20.00 -7.78
CA ASP A 590 -11.47 21.05 -7.44
C ASP A 590 -11.07 21.65 -6.08
N ILE A 591 -10.34 22.75 -6.12
CA ILE A 591 -9.87 23.45 -4.93
C ILE A 591 -10.53 24.82 -4.96
N ASP A 592 -11.54 25.01 -4.10
CA ASP A 592 -12.34 26.24 -4.00
C ASP A 592 -11.44 27.49 -4.09
N CYS A 593 -11.72 28.34 -5.07
CA CYS A 593 -10.91 29.51 -5.39
C CYS A 593 -11.73 30.62 -6.05
N ASP A 594 -11.93 31.72 -5.32
CA ASP A 594 -12.43 33.00 -5.85
C ASP A 594 -11.36 33.74 -6.69
N ILE A 595 -10.76 33.01 -7.64
CA ILE A 595 -9.83 33.52 -8.65
C ILE A 595 -10.59 33.78 -9.98
N SER A 596 -11.70 33.08 -10.20
CA SER A 596 -12.57 33.24 -11.38
C SER A 596 -13.21 34.64 -11.46
N SER A 597 -13.55 35.23 -10.31
CA SER A 597 -14.04 36.61 -10.20
C SER A 597 -13.05 37.63 -10.79
N GLN A 598 -11.75 37.45 -10.57
CA GLN A 598 -10.69 38.36 -11.05
C GLN A 598 -10.33 38.20 -12.54
N MET A 599 -10.81 37.15 -13.23
CA MET A 599 -10.54 36.97 -14.67
C MET A 599 -11.61 37.61 -15.57
N ASN A 600 -12.83 37.82 -15.08
CA ASN A 600 -13.92 38.34 -15.90
C ASN A 600 -13.88 39.87 -16.06
N GLU A 601 -13.40 40.62 -15.06
CA GLU A 601 -13.34 42.10 -15.11
C GLU A 601 -12.38 42.64 -16.18
N SER A 602 -11.38 41.84 -16.61
CA SER A 602 -10.42 42.26 -17.65
C SER A 602 -10.96 42.24 -19.09
N ASN A 603 -12.21 41.81 -19.32
CA ASN A 603 -12.81 41.69 -20.66
C ASN A 603 -14.00 42.64 -20.93
N SER A 604 -14.34 43.57 -20.02
CA SER A 604 -15.53 44.44 -20.14
C SER A 604 -15.22 45.94 -20.21
N LEU A 605 -14.26 46.34 -21.05
CA LEU A 605 -13.91 47.75 -21.31
C LEU A 605 -13.56 48.02 -22.79
N SER A 606 -14.55 47.99 -23.71
CA SER A 606 -14.47 48.68 -25.04
C SER A 606 -15.74 48.64 -25.93
N GLN A 607 -16.96 48.57 -25.40
CA GLN A 607 -18.17 48.80 -26.24
C GLN A 607 -19.23 49.65 -25.54
N ASP A 608 -19.14 50.98 -25.73
CA ASP A 608 -20.29 51.86 -25.51
C ASP A 608 -20.21 53.16 -26.34
N SER A 609 -20.60 53.08 -27.62
CA SER A 609 -20.91 54.24 -28.45
C SER A 609 -21.72 53.83 -29.68
N ASN A 610 -23.02 54.15 -29.72
CA ASN A 610 -23.84 53.87 -30.89
C ASN A 610 -24.89 54.98 -31.12
N LYS A 611 -24.51 56.04 -31.85
CA LYS A 611 -25.44 57.06 -32.35
C LYS A 611 -25.09 57.59 -33.75
N ILE A 612 -25.96 57.23 -34.69
CA ILE A 612 -26.63 58.13 -35.65
C ILE A 612 -25.90 58.52 -36.96
N ASN A 613 -26.63 58.30 -38.07
CA ASN A 613 -26.57 58.93 -39.40
C ASN A 613 -25.40 58.69 -40.39
N SER A 614 -25.60 57.66 -41.23
CA SER A 614 -25.99 57.78 -42.67
C SER A 614 -25.09 58.48 -43.71
N LEU A 615 -25.25 57.99 -44.96
CA LEU A 615 -24.89 58.56 -46.27
C LEU A 615 -23.52 58.17 -46.87
N THR A 616 -23.65 57.23 -47.82
CA THR A 616 -22.86 56.94 -49.03
C THR A 616 -22.40 58.16 -49.85
N PRO A 617 -21.50 58.00 -50.86
CA PRO A 617 -20.46 56.98 -51.07
C PRO A 617 -19.13 57.57 -51.65
N SER A 618 -18.14 56.71 -51.97
CA SER A 618 -17.63 56.53 -53.36
C SER A 618 -16.12 56.18 -53.47
N ASN A 619 -15.80 55.58 -54.63
CA ASN A 619 -14.54 55.65 -55.39
C ASN A 619 -13.26 54.88 -54.95
N HIS A 620 -12.83 54.06 -55.92
CA HIS A 620 -11.45 53.87 -56.39
C HIS A 620 -10.42 53.09 -55.55
N GLN A 621 -9.47 52.34 -56.13
CA GLN A 621 -9.43 51.62 -57.44
C GLN A 621 -8.18 50.71 -57.47
N HIS A 622 -8.15 49.75 -58.41
CA HIS A 622 -6.95 49.06 -58.93
C HIS A 622 -6.11 48.17 -57.97
N SER A 623 -5.25 47.26 -58.46
CA SER A 623 -5.41 46.18 -59.47
C SER A 623 -4.11 45.33 -59.52
N GLN A 624 -4.09 44.30 -60.39
CA GLN A 624 -2.91 43.54 -60.87
C GLN A 624 -2.36 42.51 -59.85
N GLN A 625 -2.31 41.20 -60.17
CA GLN A 625 -1.52 40.46 -61.18
C GLN A 625 -0.05 40.28 -60.78
N ALA A 626 0.65 39.18 -61.10
CA ALA A 626 0.30 37.79 -61.49
C ALA A 626 1.61 36.96 -61.57
N ASN A 627 1.53 35.68 -62.00
CA ASN A 627 2.61 34.92 -62.69
C ASN A 627 3.85 34.48 -61.85
N HIS A 628 4.55 33.36 -62.12
CA HIS A 628 4.23 32.08 -62.82
C HIS A 628 5.34 31.02 -62.52
N ASN A 629 5.20 29.79 -63.05
CA ASN A 629 6.25 28.77 -63.32
C ASN A 629 6.78 27.94 -62.12
N GLN A 630 6.83 26.59 -62.14
CA GLN A 630 7.48 25.57 -63.03
C GLN A 630 8.98 25.37 -62.70
N GLU A 631 9.60 24.17 -62.70
CA GLU A 631 9.13 22.80 -63.02
C GLU A 631 10.09 21.68 -62.51
N HIS A 632 9.65 20.40 -62.57
CA HIS A 632 10.48 19.17 -62.71
C HIS A 632 11.50 18.78 -61.59
N SER A 633 12.08 17.57 -61.49
CA SER A 633 11.73 16.16 -61.83
C SER A 633 12.83 15.22 -61.24
N THR A 634 12.78 13.88 -61.09
CA THR A 634 11.71 12.83 -60.99
C THR A 634 12.32 11.50 -60.45
N LYS A 635 11.48 10.55 -59.98
CA LYS A 635 11.71 9.07 -59.91
C LYS A 635 12.73 8.53 -58.86
N HIS A 636 12.73 7.24 -58.46
CA HIS A 636 11.95 6.05 -58.87
C HIS A 636 11.78 5.01 -57.72
N ASN A 637 10.64 4.30 -57.69
CA ASN A 637 10.43 2.89 -57.23
C ASN A 637 10.68 2.47 -55.76
N SER A 638 10.15 1.33 -55.27
CA SER A 638 8.83 0.67 -55.50
C SER A 638 8.60 -0.50 -54.49
N THR A 639 7.33 -0.75 -54.14
CA THR A 639 6.57 -2.04 -54.00
C THR A 639 5.52 -1.91 -52.88
N LYS A 640 4.21 -1.94 -53.17
CA LYS A 640 3.29 -3.06 -53.53
C LYS A 640 2.92 -3.99 -52.36
N HIS A 641 1.70 -3.80 -51.82
CA HIS A 641 0.61 -4.78 -51.53
C HIS A 641 -0.32 -4.19 -50.43
N SER A 642 -1.59 -3.78 -50.64
CA SER A 642 -2.59 -4.11 -51.68
C SER A 642 -3.10 -5.57 -51.60
N PHE A 643 -4.41 -5.89 -51.57
CA PHE A 643 -5.65 -5.14 -51.91
C PHE A 643 -6.91 -5.80 -51.25
N THR A 644 -7.88 -5.05 -50.67
CA THR A 644 -9.36 -5.33 -50.60
C THR A 644 -9.95 -6.60 -49.89
N LYS A 645 -11.29 -6.81 -49.65
CA LYS A 645 -12.51 -5.97 -49.37
C LYS A 645 -13.80 -6.85 -49.33
N THR A 646 -14.85 -6.38 -48.64
CA THR A 646 -16.31 -6.59 -48.88
C THR A 646 -17.07 -7.89 -48.51
N TYR A 647 -18.37 -7.68 -48.21
CA TYR A 647 -19.53 -8.61 -48.12
C TYR A 647 -19.58 -9.56 -46.90
N LEU A 648 -20.77 -9.95 -46.39
CA LEU A 648 -22.16 -9.82 -46.90
C LEU A 648 -23.20 -9.63 -45.76
N ASN A 649 -24.35 -9.03 -46.07
CA ASN A 649 -25.52 -8.86 -45.18
C ASN A 649 -26.25 -10.19 -44.88
N ARG A 650 -26.94 -10.28 -43.73
CA ARG A 650 -28.41 -10.46 -43.67
C ARG A 650 -29.03 -10.26 -42.26
N THR A 651 -30.36 -10.22 -42.23
CA THR A 651 -31.26 -9.72 -41.18
C THR A 651 -32.26 -10.81 -40.73
N VAL A 652 -33.27 -10.45 -39.92
CA VAL A 652 -34.53 -11.22 -39.61
C VAL A 652 -34.37 -12.36 -38.58
N SER A 653 -35.23 -12.56 -37.56
CA SER A 653 -36.30 -11.73 -36.94
C SER A 653 -36.80 -12.35 -35.61
N ASP A 654 -37.75 -11.65 -34.97
CA ASP A 654 -38.96 -12.18 -34.28
C ASP A 654 -39.04 -12.49 -32.76
N LYS A 655 -39.93 -11.69 -32.14
CA LYS A 655 -41.09 -12.06 -31.28
C LYS A 655 -40.91 -12.56 -29.83
N ALA A 656 -41.46 -11.70 -28.96
CA ALA A 656 -42.45 -12.00 -27.90
C ALA A 656 -42.00 -12.52 -26.51
N ASN A 657 -42.15 -11.66 -25.49
CA ASN A 657 -43.29 -11.60 -24.53
C ASN A 657 -44.10 -12.89 -24.24
N PRO A 658 -44.78 -13.03 -23.07
CA PRO A 658 -44.87 -12.10 -21.91
C PRO A 658 -44.87 -12.80 -20.51
N SER A 659 -45.36 -12.05 -19.50
CA SER A 659 -46.18 -12.49 -18.34
C SER A 659 -45.57 -12.62 -16.93
N LYS A 660 -46.26 -11.92 -16.00
CA LYS A 660 -46.28 -12.04 -14.52
C LYS A 660 -47.30 -13.17 -14.13
N PRO A 661 -47.93 -13.29 -12.93
CA PRO A 661 -47.88 -12.50 -11.67
C PRO A 661 -47.96 -13.31 -10.33
N TYR A 662 -48.28 -12.58 -9.24
CA TYR A 662 -48.71 -12.98 -7.87
C TYR A 662 -47.62 -13.28 -6.81
N SER A 663 -47.80 -12.97 -5.50
CA SER A 663 -48.60 -11.91 -4.81
C SER A 663 -48.32 -11.85 -3.30
N ASN A 664 -48.97 -10.88 -2.62
CA ASN A 664 -49.15 -10.72 -1.15
C ASN A 664 -47.93 -10.16 -0.40
N GLN A 665 -47.97 -9.04 0.34
CA GLN A 665 -48.94 -8.35 1.24
C GLN A 665 -48.61 -8.58 2.73
N VAL A 666 -48.57 -7.49 3.51
CA VAL A 666 -49.29 -7.30 4.80
C VAL A 666 -49.18 -5.81 5.22
N SER A 667 -50.12 -5.35 6.06
CA SER A 667 -50.38 -4.00 6.65
C SER A 667 -49.25 -2.95 6.65
N SER A 668 -49.45 -1.66 6.34
CA SER A 668 -50.57 -0.70 6.53
C SER A 668 -50.68 -0.03 7.93
N GLY A 669 -50.61 1.31 7.95
CA GLY A 669 -50.86 2.17 9.10
C GLY A 669 -50.92 3.64 8.68
N LYS A 670 -52.05 4.32 8.94
CA LYS A 670 -52.24 5.78 8.72
C LYS A 670 -52.33 6.48 10.08
N ILE A 671 -52.23 7.81 10.13
CA ILE A 671 -53.24 8.74 10.71
C ILE A 671 -52.74 10.22 10.65
N ASN A 672 -53.67 11.13 10.29
CA ASN A 672 -53.74 12.61 10.36
C ASN A 672 -52.52 13.49 9.93
N ALA A 673 -52.60 14.58 9.16
CA ALA A 673 -53.64 15.55 8.75
C ALA A 673 -53.78 16.84 9.61
N PHE A 674 -54.32 17.90 8.99
CA PHE A 674 -54.55 19.30 9.46
C PHE A 674 -53.32 20.25 9.50
N GLU A 675 -53.40 21.54 9.12
CA GLU A 675 -54.32 22.18 8.14
C GLU A 675 -53.73 23.51 7.55
N LYS A 676 -54.51 24.18 6.69
CA LYS A 676 -54.17 25.31 5.80
C LYS A 676 -54.21 26.69 6.49
N ASN A 677 -53.44 27.64 5.94
CA ASN A 677 -53.86 28.96 5.38
C ASN A 677 -52.59 29.73 4.95
N SER A 678 -52.42 30.24 3.71
CA SER A 678 -53.10 31.36 3.01
C SER A 678 -52.72 32.73 3.62
N ILE A 679 -52.45 33.82 2.86
CA ILE A 679 -52.74 34.11 1.44
C ILE A 679 -51.88 35.32 0.92
N ILE A 680 -51.42 35.33 -0.36
CA ILE A 680 -51.09 36.52 -1.23
C ILE A 680 -49.89 37.44 -0.77
N ASP A 681 -49.12 38.18 -1.59
CA ASP A 681 -49.12 38.52 -3.05
C ASP A 681 -47.70 38.55 -3.68
N GLU A 682 -47.61 38.77 -5.00
CA GLU A 682 -46.38 39.17 -5.73
C GLU A 682 -46.31 40.70 -5.93
N SER A 683 -45.10 41.29 -5.95
CA SER A 683 -44.67 42.36 -6.92
C SER A 683 -43.39 43.12 -6.52
N SER A 684 -42.87 43.91 -7.47
CA SER A 684 -41.82 44.94 -7.38
C SER A 684 -40.41 44.56 -6.88
N PHE A 685 -39.51 44.37 -7.86
CA PHE A 685 -38.14 44.87 -7.73
C PHE A 685 -38.17 46.40 -7.59
N GLU A 686 -37.34 46.96 -6.71
CA GLU A 686 -36.50 48.10 -7.09
C GLU A 686 -35.22 48.15 -6.24
N SER A 687 -34.22 48.89 -6.72
CA SER A 687 -32.85 48.86 -6.20
C SER A 687 -32.61 49.81 -5.02
N ASN A 688 -31.75 49.40 -4.10
CA ASN A 688 -30.94 50.33 -3.32
C ASN A 688 -29.55 49.74 -3.06
N SER A 689 -28.53 50.59 -3.21
CA SER A 689 -27.13 50.23 -3.05
C SER A 689 -26.71 50.20 -1.58
N ILE A 690 -25.91 49.21 -1.19
CA ILE A 690 -25.14 49.23 0.06
C ILE A 690 -23.66 49.35 -0.29
N SER A 691 -22.99 50.29 0.37
CA SER A 691 -21.61 50.68 0.09
C SER A 691 -20.59 49.68 0.64
N ALA A 692 -19.40 49.77 0.07
CA ALA A 692 -18.20 48.97 0.36
C ALA A 692 -18.03 48.53 1.83
N ILE A 693 -18.04 47.21 2.06
CA ILE A 693 -17.32 46.58 3.17
C ILE A 693 -15.90 46.32 2.69
N SER A 694 -14.94 46.97 3.32
CA SER A 694 -13.52 46.88 2.97
C SER A 694 -12.87 45.58 3.46
N SER A 695 -12.18 44.89 2.54
CA SER A 695 -11.00 44.05 2.82
C SER A 695 -11.07 43.04 3.98
N ILE A 696 -11.48 41.81 3.68
CA ILE A 696 -11.02 40.61 4.40
C ILE A 696 -10.32 39.69 3.40
N SER A 697 -9.00 39.84 3.28
CA SER A 697 -8.16 38.99 2.43
C SER A 697 -7.73 37.71 3.15
N LEU A 698 -8.63 36.72 3.19
CA LEU A 698 -8.35 35.39 3.76
C LEU A 698 -8.28 34.31 2.68
N ASN A 699 -7.13 34.24 1.99
CA ASN A 699 -6.70 33.09 1.18
C ASN A 699 -6.46 31.84 2.04
N GLN A 700 -7.52 31.29 2.64
CA GLN A 700 -7.48 30.05 3.41
C GLN A 700 -7.74 28.87 2.48
N ASN A 701 -6.67 28.32 1.89
CA ASN A 701 -6.73 27.02 1.23
C ASN A 701 -7.35 25.99 2.19
N PHE A 702 -8.53 25.47 1.85
CA PHE A 702 -9.25 24.50 2.67
C PHE A 702 -8.55 23.14 2.74
N VAL A 703 -7.98 22.74 1.61
CA VAL A 703 -7.29 21.47 1.38
C VAL A 703 -5.91 21.74 0.79
N GLY A 704 -4.98 20.82 1.04
CA GLY A 704 -3.68 20.77 0.38
C GLY A 704 -3.18 19.34 0.29
N TYR A 705 -2.31 19.08 -0.68
CA TYR A 705 -1.80 17.75 -0.96
C TYR A 705 -0.29 17.79 -1.21
N SER A 706 0.34 16.61 -1.18
CA SER A 706 1.75 16.45 -1.53
C SER A 706 2.02 15.02 -2.00
N GLU A 707 2.65 14.88 -3.16
CA GLU A 707 3.01 13.59 -3.79
C GLU A 707 4.53 13.49 -3.98
N MET A 708 5.07 12.28 -3.90
CA MET A 708 6.46 11.94 -4.19
C MET A 708 6.57 10.44 -4.54
N GLN A 709 7.31 10.11 -5.61
CA GLN A 709 7.53 8.73 -6.04
C GLN A 709 8.36 7.90 -5.03
N GLY A 710 9.16 8.57 -4.19
CA GLY A 710 9.96 7.93 -3.16
C GLY A 710 11.10 7.13 -3.78
N LEU A 711 11.18 5.84 -3.44
CA LEU A 711 12.17 4.90 -3.96
C LEU A 711 11.58 3.87 -4.95
N ARG A 712 10.29 3.96 -5.28
CA ARG A 712 9.65 3.11 -6.30
C ARG A 712 10.10 3.50 -7.72
N PRO A 713 10.03 2.57 -8.71
CA PRO A 713 10.30 2.88 -10.12
C PRO A 713 9.29 3.86 -10.74
N THR A 714 8.09 3.95 -10.16
CA THR A 714 6.90 4.60 -10.71
C THR A 714 6.07 5.24 -9.60
N MET A 715 5.35 6.32 -9.92
CA MET A 715 4.31 6.90 -9.06
C MET A 715 2.96 6.23 -9.41
N GLU A 716 2.62 5.14 -8.73
CA GLU A 716 1.42 4.34 -8.94
C GLU A 716 0.18 4.95 -8.25
N ASP A 717 0.36 5.74 -7.20
CA ASP A 717 -0.73 6.43 -6.48
C ASP A 717 -1.56 7.40 -7.35
N ASN A 718 -2.81 7.60 -6.92
CA ASN A 718 -3.71 8.62 -7.43
C ASN A 718 -4.48 9.34 -6.30
N LEU A 719 -5.07 10.51 -6.60
CA LEU A 719 -5.75 11.37 -5.63
C LEU A 719 -7.12 11.80 -6.16
N ILE A 720 -8.10 11.94 -5.26
CA ILE A 720 -9.37 12.62 -5.52
C ILE A 720 -9.44 13.87 -4.65
N ILE A 721 -9.74 15.01 -5.26
CA ILE A 721 -10.13 16.27 -4.60
C ILE A 721 -11.24 16.88 -5.47
N ARG A 722 -12.50 16.83 -5.02
CA ARG A 722 -13.68 17.31 -5.78
C ARG A 722 -14.73 17.98 -4.89
N LYS A 723 -15.42 18.97 -5.43
CA LYS A 723 -16.69 19.48 -4.90
C LYS A 723 -17.87 18.71 -5.50
N LYS A 724 -18.98 18.69 -4.79
CA LYS A 724 -20.29 18.15 -5.16
C LYS A 724 -21.39 19.03 -4.54
N ASP A 725 -22.63 18.83 -4.96
CA ASP A 725 -23.75 19.60 -4.44
C ASP A 725 -24.03 19.21 -2.99
N GLY A 726 -23.64 20.08 -2.04
CA GLY A 726 -23.82 19.90 -0.60
C GLY A 726 -22.68 19.16 0.12
N PHE A 727 -21.63 18.72 -0.58
CA PHE A 727 -20.49 18.00 0.02
C PHE A 727 -19.22 18.04 -0.83
N LYS A 728 -18.10 17.67 -0.23
CA LYS A 728 -16.77 17.59 -0.85
C LYS A 728 -16.18 16.20 -0.62
N ILE A 729 -15.41 15.71 -1.58
CA ILE A 729 -14.78 14.38 -1.51
C ILE A 729 -13.26 14.46 -1.68
N TYR A 730 -12.58 13.73 -0.80
CA TYR A 730 -11.12 13.65 -0.72
C TYR A 730 -10.73 12.18 -0.64
N ALA A 731 -9.79 11.73 -1.46
CA ALA A 731 -9.28 10.35 -1.34
C ALA A 731 -7.82 10.23 -1.75
N VAL A 732 -7.14 9.30 -1.08
CA VAL A 732 -5.86 8.73 -1.56
C VAL A 732 -6.15 7.33 -2.07
N LEU A 733 -5.57 7.01 -3.23
CA LEU A 733 -5.62 5.71 -3.89
C LEU A 733 -4.19 5.22 -4.05
N ASP A 734 -3.70 4.47 -3.07
CA ASP A 734 -2.38 3.82 -3.06
C ASP A 734 -2.36 2.75 -4.17
N GLY A 735 -1.41 2.84 -5.10
CA GLY A 735 -1.40 2.02 -6.32
C GLY A 735 -0.32 0.93 -6.25
N HIS A 736 -0.66 -0.31 -6.65
CA HIS A 736 0.30 -1.42 -6.58
C HIS A 736 0.29 -2.33 -7.81
N GLY A 737 1.51 -2.59 -8.31
CA GLY A 737 1.73 -3.42 -9.50
C GLY A 737 1.43 -2.70 -10.81
N GLY A 738 1.17 -1.39 -10.75
CA GLY A 738 0.71 -0.57 -11.86
C GLY A 738 -0.18 0.59 -11.41
N ARG A 739 -0.58 1.40 -12.40
CA ARG A 739 -1.25 2.71 -12.22
C ARG A 739 -2.69 2.72 -12.76
N GLN A 740 -3.14 1.65 -13.42
CA GLN A 740 -4.40 1.68 -14.18
C GLN A 740 -5.61 1.68 -13.24
N ALA A 741 -5.59 0.84 -12.19
CA ALA A 741 -6.63 0.77 -11.18
C ALA A 741 -6.81 2.12 -10.45
N SER A 742 -5.73 2.71 -9.95
CA SER A 742 -5.75 4.00 -9.23
C SER A 742 -6.24 5.15 -10.12
N SER A 743 -5.83 5.19 -11.38
CA SER A 743 -6.20 6.27 -12.33
C SER A 743 -7.63 6.14 -12.87
N LEU A 744 -8.07 4.93 -13.18
CA LEU A 744 -9.46 4.69 -13.59
C LEU A 744 -10.41 4.93 -12.41
N ALA A 745 -10.04 4.53 -11.20
CA ALA A 745 -10.87 4.74 -10.01
C ALA A 745 -10.97 6.23 -9.62
N SER A 746 -9.88 7.00 -9.66
CA SER A 746 -9.92 8.44 -9.35
C SER A 746 -10.70 9.26 -10.38
N PHE A 747 -10.73 8.81 -11.64
CA PHE A 747 -11.56 9.41 -12.70
C PHE A 747 -13.05 9.03 -12.58
N HIS A 748 -13.35 7.78 -12.23
CA HIS A 748 -14.71 7.23 -12.30
C HIS A 748 -15.54 7.42 -11.02
N ILE A 749 -14.96 7.21 -9.84
CA ILE A 749 -15.67 7.33 -8.56
C ILE A 749 -16.34 8.72 -8.42
N PRO A 750 -15.65 9.86 -8.70
CA PRO A 750 -16.29 11.16 -8.64
C PRO A 750 -17.40 11.41 -9.66
N LYS A 751 -17.45 10.67 -10.77
CA LYS A 751 -18.54 10.79 -11.76
C LYS A 751 -19.80 10.07 -11.30
N LEU A 752 -19.68 9.02 -10.48
CA LEU A 752 -20.80 8.26 -9.95
C LEU A 752 -21.38 8.83 -8.65
N LEU A 753 -20.58 9.52 -7.84
CA LEU A 753 -21.02 10.15 -6.60
C LEU A 753 -21.90 11.37 -6.87
N ASN A 754 -23.14 11.35 -6.38
CA ASN A 754 -24.12 12.42 -6.49
C ASN A 754 -24.76 12.78 -5.14
N PHE A 755 -24.74 11.86 -4.16
CA PHE A 755 -25.37 12.06 -2.85
C PHE A 755 -24.41 11.81 -1.68
N PHE A 756 -24.58 12.56 -0.60
CA PHE A 756 -23.84 12.36 0.66
C PHE A 756 -24.43 11.18 1.46
N THR A 757 -24.32 9.96 0.94
CA THR A 757 -24.82 8.74 1.60
C THR A 757 -23.83 7.58 1.50
N VAL A 758 -23.99 6.59 2.39
CA VAL A 758 -23.19 5.36 2.37
C VAL A 758 -23.51 4.53 1.12
N GLU A 759 -24.78 4.48 0.73
CA GLU A 759 -25.30 3.70 -0.38
C GLU A 759 -24.73 4.17 -1.73
N ASP A 760 -24.63 5.49 -1.93
CA ASP A 760 -24.08 6.06 -3.17
C ASP A 760 -22.56 5.86 -3.25
N ILE A 761 -21.86 5.92 -2.10
CA ILE A 761 -20.43 5.58 -2.01
C ILE A 761 -20.18 4.08 -2.25
N MET A 762 -20.98 3.18 -1.67
CA MET A 762 -20.92 1.74 -1.94
C MET A 762 -21.14 1.44 -3.44
N LYS A 763 -22.15 2.08 -4.04
CA LYS A 763 -22.47 1.95 -5.45
C LYS A 763 -21.32 2.44 -6.33
N ALA A 764 -20.80 3.65 -6.08
CA ALA A 764 -19.70 4.22 -6.85
C ALA A 764 -18.43 3.35 -6.83
N ILE A 765 -18.09 2.77 -5.67
CA ILE A 765 -16.96 1.84 -5.50
C ILE A 765 -17.23 0.52 -6.25
N SER A 766 -18.43 -0.05 -6.10
CA SER A 766 -18.81 -1.32 -6.75
C SER A 766 -18.86 -1.24 -8.28
N GLU A 767 -19.51 -0.21 -8.83
CA GLU A 767 -19.60 0.02 -10.27
C GLU A 767 -18.23 0.34 -10.89
N THR A 768 -17.36 1.04 -10.15
CA THR A 768 -15.95 1.24 -10.54
C THR A 768 -15.18 -0.08 -10.57
N ASN A 769 -15.31 -0.94 -9.55
CA ASN A 769 -14.62 -2.23 -9.56
C ASN A 769 -15.11 -3.14 -10.71
N PHE A 770 -16.40 -3.08 -11.04
CA PHE A 770 -16.96 -3.76 -12.20
C PHE A 770 -16.39 -3.22 -13.53
N LEU A 771 -16.20 -1.90 -13.66
CA LEU A 771 -15.53 -1.29 -14.80
C LEU A 771 -14.07 -1.79 -14.93
N LEU A 772 -13.27 -1.74 -13.85
CA LEU A 772 -11.88 -2.23 -13.85
C LEU A 772 -11.80 -3.68 -14.35
N LYS A 773 -12.73 -4.53 -13.89
CA LYS A 773 -12.81 -5.95 -14.27
C LYS A 773 -13.14 -6.17 -15.75
N ASN A 774 -14.08 -5.38 -16.29
CA ASN A 774 -14.46 -5.45 -17.71
C ASN A 774 -13.35 -4.90 -18.63
N SER A 775 -12.64 -3.86 -18.17
CA SER A 775 -11.45 -3.32 -18.82
C SER A 775 -10.21 -4.23 -18.72
N LYS A 776 -10.29 -5.34 -17.97
CA LYS A 776 -9.19 -6.30 -17.73
C LYS A 776 -7.95 -5.67 -17.10
N VAL A 777 -8.16 -4.76 -16.15
CA VAL A 777 -7.07 -4.20 -15.36
C VAL A 777 -6.41 -5.32 -14.55
N GLU A 778 -5.09 -5.48 -14.70
CA GLU A 778 -4.30 -6.54 -14.03
C GLU A 778 -3.65 -6.04 -12.73
N ASP A 779 -3.48 -4.73 -12.58
CA ASP A 779 -2.97 -4.08 -11.37
C ASP A 779 -4.09 -3.81 -10.33
N GLY A 780 -3.71 -3.24 -9.19
CA GLY A 780 -4.63 -2.99 -8.08
C GLY A 780 -4.38 -1.65 -7.39
N THR A 781 -5.34 -1.23 -6.57
CA THR A 781 -5.23 -0.02 -5.76
C THR A 781 -6.08 -0.13 -4.50
N THR A 782 -5.63 0.51 -3.42
CA THR A 782 -6.49 0.76 -2.26
C THR A 782 -7.30 2.05 -2.45
N LEU A 783 -8.25 2.30 -1.56
CA LEU A 783 -9.02 3.55 -1.54
C LEU A 783 -9.35 3.93 -0.11
N CYS A 784 -8.87 5.07 0.38
CA CYS A 784 -9.44 5.71 1.56
C CYS A 784 -10.07 7.05 1.17
N LEU A 785 -11.40 7.07 1.09
CA LEU A 785 -12.22 8.23 0.73
C LEU A 785 -12.84 8.84 1.98
N VAL A 786 -12.82 10.17 2.08
CA VAL A 786 -13.58 10.96 3.04
C VAL A 786 -14.50 11.89 2.26
N ALA A 787 -15.80 11.70 2.41
CA ALA A 787 -16.80 12.70 2.08
C ALA A 787 -17.03 13.58 3.33
N LEU A 788 -17.15 14.89 3.12
CA LEU A 788 -17.38 15.91 4.15
C LEU A 788 -18.48 16.85 3.66
N SER A 789 -19.52 17.09 4.46
CA SER A 789 -20.60 18.02 4.09
C SER A 789 -20.08 19.45 3.91
N ASP A 790 -20.77 20.30 3.13
CA ASP A 790 -20.30 21.67 2.86
C ASP A 790 -20.27 22.56 4.12
N ASP A 791 -21.20 22.33 5.06
CA ASP A 791 -21.20 22.91 6.42
C ASP A 791 -20.11 22.31 7.33
N GLN A 792 -19.45 21.25 6.88
CA GLN A 792 -18.44 20.45 7.56
C GLN A 792 -18.88 19.86 8.91
N THR A 793 -20.19 19.73 9.18
CA THR A 793 -20.68 19.13 10.44
C THR A 793 -20.72 17.61 10.41
N GLN A 794 -20.64 16.98 9.23
CA GLN A 794 -20.72 15.52 9.06
C GLN A 794 -19.66 15.02 8.08
N LEU A 795 -19.06 13.86 8.39
CA LEU A 795 -18.20 13.12 7.46
C LEU A 795 -18.61 11.65 7.34
N ILE A 796 -18.33 11.09 6.17
CA ILE A 796 -18.38 9.66 5.88
C ILE A 796 -17.01 9.25 5.35
N CYS A 797 -16.28 8.46 6.13
CA CYS A 797 -15.06 7.80 5.68
C CYS A 797 -15.39 6.40 5.14
N ALA A 798 -14.85 6.04 3.98
CA ALA A 798 -14.97 4.74 3.34
C ALA A 798 -13.58 4.21 2.98
N ASN A 799 -13.22 3.01 3.44
CA ASN A 799 -11.89 2.43 3.22
C ASN A 799 -11.93 1.06 2.54
N VAL A 800 -11.04 0.83 1.57
CA VAL A 800 -10.81 -0.41 0.84
C VAL A 800 -9.28 -0.63 0.77
N GLY A 801 -8.68 -1.06 1.88
CA GLY A 801 -7.24 -1.36 1.96
C GLY A 801 -6.63 -0.80 3.24
N ASP A 802 -5.40 -0.31 3.18
CA ASP A 802 -4.59 0.16 4.32
C ASP A 802 -4.06 1.59 4.22
N THR A 803 -4.36 2.32 3.12
CA THR A 803 -4.39 3.79 3.16
C THR A 803 -5.26 4.25 4.33
N ARG A 804 -4.78 5.25 5.08
CA ARG A 804 -5.38 5.62 6.37
C ARG A 804 -5.84 7.08 6.42
N ALA A 805 -7.07 7.29 6.87
CA ALA A 805 -7.58 8.60 7.23
C ALA A 805 -7.55 8.80 8.77
N LEU A 806 -7.18 10.00 9.20
CA LEU A 806 -7.04 10.42 10.60
C LEU A 806 -7.75 11.76 10.83
N MET A 807 -8.46 11.88 11.94
CA MET A 807 -8.92 13.14 12.49
C MET A 807 -7.90 13.63 13.53
N ILE A 808 -7.43 14.87 13.38
CA ILE A 808 -6.51 15.54 14.29
C ILE A 808 -7.28 16.60 15.07
N ARG A 809 -7.13 16.61 16.39
CA ARG A 809 -7.81 17.54 17.30
C ARG A 809 -6.88 18.64 17.82
N ARG A 810 -7.47 19.77 18.22
CA ARG A 810 -6.77 20.97 18.74
C ARG A 810 -5.97 20.70 20.02
N ASN A 811 -6.33 19.65 20.76
CA ASN A 811 -5.62 19.17 21.96
C ASN A 811 -4.48 18.17 21.64
N GLY A 812 -4.23 17.87 20.36
CA GLY A 812 -3.25 16.89 19.90
C GLY A 812 -3.70 15.43 19.98
N GLU A 813 -4.97 15.16 20.27
CA GLU A 813 -5.56 13.83 20.09
C GLU A 813 -5.64 13.47 18.59
N VAL A 814 -5.42 12.19 18.28
CA VAL A 814 -5.48 11.65 16.92
C VAL A 814 -6.40 10.45 16.91
N LEU A 815 -7.51 10.57 16.17
CA LEU A 815 -8.56 9.55 16.06
C LEU A 815 -8.51 8.94 14.66
N PRO A 816 -8.32 7.61 14.50
CA PRO A 816 -8.46 6.96 13.20
C PRO A 816 -9.89 7.10 12.66
N LEU A 817 -10.02 7.46 11.38
CA LEU A 817 -11.29 7.47 10.66
C LEU A 817 -11.47 6.19 9.84
N SER A 818 -10.39 5.57 9.37
CA SER A 818 -10.40 4.24 8.75
C SER A 818 -9.68 3.18 9.60
N THR A 819 -9.79 1.92 9.18
CA THR A 819 -9.07 0.77 9.75
C THR A 819 -8.45 -0.03 8.62
N ASP A 820 -7.16 -0.34 8.74
CA ASP A 820 -6.38 -1.09 7.75
C ASP A 820 -6.92 -2.50 7.52
N HIS A 821 -7.03 -2.89 6.25
CA HIS A 821 -7.43 -4.23 5.83
C HIS A 821 -6.20 -5.11 5.57
N LYS A 822 -5.34 -5.29 6.59
CA LYS A 822 -4.19 -6.20 6.54
C LYS A 822 -4.65 -7.68 6.72
N PRO A 823 -4.19 -8.66 5.91
CA PRO A 823 -4.71 -10.03 5.91
C PRO A 823 -4.48 -10.85 7.19
N ASP A 824 -3.50 -10.50 8.02
CA ASP A 824 -3.21 -11.13 9.31
C ASP A 824 -4.28 -10.81 10.38
N SER A 825 -5.03 -9.71 10.19
CA SER A 825 -6.20 -9.36 11.00
C SER A 825 -7.27 -10.45 10.92
N ARG A 826 -7.72 -10.95 12.08
CA ARG A 826 -8.69 -12.07 12.16
C ARG A 826 -9.99 -11.80 11.39
N ILE A 827 -10.46 -10.55 11.35
CA ILE A 827 -11.69 -10.16 10.63
C ILE A 827 -11.50 -10.34 9.13
N GLU A 828 -10.36 -9.88 8.61
CA GLU A 828 -10.03 -9.97 7.19
C GLU A 828 -9.67 -11.40 6.76
N MET A 829 -8.92 -12.12 7.60
CA MET A 829 -8.59 -13.54 7.38
C MET A 829 -9.85 -14.41 7.26
N VAL A 830 -10.93 -14.09 7.99
CA VAL A 830 -12.22 -14.78 7.85
C VAL A 830 -12.91 -14.43 6.52
N LYS A 831 -12.92 -13.15 6.11
CA LYS A 831 -13.49 -12.71 4.83
C LYS A 831 -12.78 -13.35 3.64
N VAL A 832 -11.44 -13.35 3.64
CA VAL A 832 -10.60 -13.97 2.60
C VAL A 832 -10.94 -15.46 2.43
N ARG A 833 -11.22 -16.18 3.52
CA ARG A 833 -11.69 -17.58 3.48
C ARG A 833 -13.13 -17.73 2.98
N GLN A 834 -14.04 -16.86 3.41
CA GLN A 834 -15.43 -16.85 2.90
C GLN A 834 -15.46 -16.63 1.38
N ASN A 835 -14.52 -15.82 0.86
CA ASN A 835 -14.28 -15.59 -0.56
C ASN A 835 -13.50 -16.72 -1.27
N GLY A 836 -13.25 -17.86 -0.62
CA GLY A 836 -12.66 -19.06 -1.22
C GLY A 836 -11.13 -19.11 -1.26
N SER A 837 -10.45 -18.31 -0.42
CA SER A 837 -9.00 -18.16 -0.42
C SER A 837 -8.38 -18.34 0.98
N TYR A 838 -7.12 -17.98 1.15
CA TYR A 838 -6.33 -18.19 2.36
C TYR A 838 -5.30 -17.07 2.55
N VAL A 839 -4.80 -16.95 3.78
CA VAL A 839 -3.72 -16.03 4.13
C VAL A 839 -2.45 -16.83 4.42
N HIS A 840 -1.32 -16.39 3.90
CA HIS A 840 -0.01 -17.00 4.10
C HIS A 840 1.06 -15.90 4.18
N ASP A 841 1.91 -15.96 5.20
CA ASP A 841 2.95 -14.95 5.49
C ASP A 841 2.43 -13.49 5.43
N GLY A 842 1.29 -13.25 6.10
CA GLY A 842 0.61 -11.94 6.12
C GLY A 842 -0.07 -11.53 4.81
N ARG A 843 -0.05 -12.36 3.76
CA ARG A 843 -0.53 -12.03 2.41
C ARG A 843 -1.69 -12.91 1.94
N VAL A 844 -2.65 -12.36 1.20
CA VAL A 844 -3.71 -13.16 0.55
C VAL A 844 -3.12 -13.99 -0.57
N SER A 845 -3.44 -15.29 -0.59
CA SER A 845 -2.83 -16.30 -1.48
C SER A 845 -1.29 -16.38 -1.39
N GLY A 846 -0.65 -15.76 -0.38
CA GLY A 846 0.79 -15.55 -0.32
C GLY A 846 1.32 -14.43 -1.24
N VAL A 847 0.44 -13.67 -1.90
CA VAL A 847 0.77 -12.64 -2.90
C VAL A 847 0.53 -11.22 -2.36
N LEU A 848 -0.72 -10.85 -2.09
CA LEU A 848 -1.11 -9.45 -1.86
C LEU A 848 -1.08 -9.07 -0.37
N ALA A 849 -0.53 -7.90 -0.04
CA ALA A 849 -0.36 -7.41 1.34
C ALA A 849 -1.62 -6.80 1.98
N VAL A 850 -2.71 -6.65 1.20
CA VAL A 850 -4.05 -6.25 1.65
C VAL A 850 -5.06 -7.35 1.39
N SER A 851 -6.13 -7.41 2.19
CA SER A 851 -7.28 -8.28 1.96
C SER A 851 -8.36 -7.66 1.07
N ARG A 852 -8.30 -6.34 0.88
CA ARG A 852 -9.27 -5.57 0.11
C ARG A 852 -8.59 -4.53 -0.77
N ALA A 853 -9.02 -4.48 -2.02
CA ALA A 853 -8.52 -3.57 -3.06
C ALA A 853 -9.58 -3.41 -4.17
N LEU A 854 -9.38 -2.41 -5.02
CA LEU A 854 -10.00 -2.28 -6.34
C LEU A 854 -9.01 -2.81 -7.38
N GLY A 855 -9.43 -3.70 -8.29
CA GLY A 855 -8.52 -4.44 -9.16
C GLY A 855 -8.17 -5.83 -8.62
N ASP A 856 -6.92 -6.26 -8.76
CA ASP A 856 -6.36 -7.52 -8.24
C ASP A 856 -7.14 -8.81 -8.62
N PHE A 857 -7.86 -8.81 -9.76
CA PHE A 857 -8.77 -9.91 -10.12
C PHE A 857 -8.07 -11.27 -10.37
N THR A 858 -6.74 -11.30 -10.38
CA THR A 858 -5.88 -12.49 -10.45
C THR A 858 -5.70 -13.17 -9.08
N VAL A 859 -5.93 -12.45 -7.97
CA VAL A 859 -5.77 -12.93 -6.59
C VAL A 859 -7.15 -13.34 -6.04
N GLU A 860 -7.38 -14.65 -5.92
CA GLU A 860 -8.61 -15.16 -5.28
C GLU A 860 -8.67 -14.70 -3.81
N GLY A 861 -9.87 -14.32 -3.35
CA GLY A 861 -10.14 -13.90 -1.96
C GLY A 861 -10.34 -12.40 -1.74
N ILE A 862 -9.81 -11.56 -2.62
CA ILE A 862 -9.88 -10.09 -2.48
C ILE A 862 -11.33 -9.60 -2.60
N SER A 863 -11.68 -8.66 -1.71
CA SER A 863 -12.98 -7.98 -1.68
C SER A 863 -12.79 -6.48 -1.96
N ALA A 864 -13.70 -5.87 -2.72
CA ALA A 864 -13.77 -4.43 -2.90
C ALA A 864 -14.75 -3.75 -1.92
N ASP A 865 -15.29 -4.50 -0.96
CA ASP A 865 -16.33 -4.01 -0.06
C ASP A 865 -15.71 -3.00 0.92
N PRO A 866 -16.16 -1.73 0.96
CA PRO A 866 -15.64 -0.74 1.88
C PRO A 866 -15.98 -1.05 3.35
N SER A 867 -15.12 -0.60 4.27
CA SER A 867 -15.50 -0.35 5.66
C SER A 867 -15.86 1.13 5.83
N PHE A 868 -16.90 1.43 6.62
CA PHE A 868 -17.38 2.79 6.83
C PHE A 868 -17.16 3.28 8.26
N SER A 869 -16.93 4.58 8.38
CA SER A 869 -16.99 5.34 9.63
C SER A 869 -17.76 6.63 9.37
N ILE A 870 -18.92 6.78 10.01
CA ILE A 870 -19.76 7.98 9.94
C ILE A 870 -19.55 8.76 11.22
N ARG A 871 -19.26 10.05 11.14
CA ARG A 871 -18.93 10.87 12.30
C ARG A 871 -19.50 12.28 12.17
N LYS A 872 -20.06 12.81 13.26
CA LYS A 872 -20.26 14.26 13.41
C LYS A 872 -18.93 14.93 13.73
N VAL A 873 -18.57 15.96 12.96
CA VAL A 873 -17.41 16.80 13.23
C VAL A 873 -17.74 17.71 14.40
N ASP A 874 -16.81 17.85 15.34
CA ASP A 874 -16.93 18.80 16.44
C ASP A 874 -16.12 20.07 16.12
N PRO A 875 -16.75 21.19 15.70
CA PRO A 875 -16.06 22.43 15.37
C PRO A 875 -15.34 23.10 16.56
N GLN A 876 -15.50 22.62 17.79
CA GLN A 876 -14.75 23.09 18.96
C GLN A 876 -13.45 22.30 19.19
N THR A 877 -13.45 20.98 18.93
CA THR A 877 -12.28 20.10 19.24
C THR A 877 -11.55 19.54 18.02
N ASP A 878 -12.25 19.24 16.92
CA ASP A 878 -11.68 18.71 15.69
C ASP A 878 -11.00 19.86 14.89
N GLU A 879 -9.81 19.61 14.33
CA GLU A 879 -8.97 20.65 13.70
C GLU A 879 -8.64 20.37 12.24
N LYS A 880 -8.24 19.13 11.92
CA LYS A 880 -7.80 18.72 10.58
C LYS A 880 -8.15 17.26 10.29
N ILE A 881 -8.31 16.94 9.02
CA ILE A 881 -8.30 15.55 8.52
C ILE A 881 -7.02 15.34 7.71
N VAL A 882 -6.39 14.17 7.88
CA VAL A 882 -5.23 13.74 7.09
C VAL A 882 -5.53 12.39 6.45
N ILE A 883 -5.26 12.23 5.16
CA ILE A 883 -5.37 10.96 4.43
C ILE A 883 -4.00 10.68 3.80
N ALA A 884 -3.43 9.48 3.98
CA ALA A 884 -2.16 9.10 3.34
C ALA A 884 -2.01 7.59 3.09
N CYS A 885 -1.15 7.26 2.12
CA CYS A 885 -0.72 5.91 1.73
C CYS A 885 0.14 5.20 2.80
N ASP A 886 0.49 3.93 2.58
CA ASP A 886 1.34 3.17 3.50
C ASP A 886 2.79 3.72 3.59
N GLY A 887 3.28 4.35 2.52
CA GLY A 887 4.57 5.04 2.46
C GLY A 887 4.74 6.19 3.46
N VAL A 888 3.66 6.67 4.09
CA VAL A 888 3.75 7.46 5.33
C VAL A 888 3.72 6.56 6.57
N PHE A 889 2.78 5.62 6.63
CA PHE A 889 2.40 4.94 7.86
C PHE A 889 3.26 3.74 8.28
N ASP A 890 4.11 3.21 7.41
CA ASP A 890 5.13 2.22 7.77
C ASP A 890 6.30 2.85 8.54
N VAL A 891 6.64 4.11 8.22
CA VAL A 891 7.70 4.87 8.90
C VAL A 891 7.17 5.75 10.05
N MET A 892 5.95 6.28 9.94
CA MET A 892 5.30 7.16 10.91
C MET A 892 4.08 6.54 11.61
N SER A 893 3.94 6.78 12.91
CA SER A 893 2.70 6.49 13.64
C SER A 893 1.70 7.66 13.54
N ASN A 894 0.41 7.36 13.68
CA ASN A 894 -0.68 8.35 13.65
C ASN A 894 -0.42 9.56 14.59
N LYS A 895 0.17 9.32 15.77
CA LYS A 895 0.49 10.36 16.76
C LYS A 895 1.62 11.30 16.33
N GLU A 896 2.49 10.87 15.42
CA GLU A 896 3.53 11.73 14.84
C GLU A 896 2.98 12.55 13.69
N VAL A 897 2.15 11.93 12.82
CA VAL A 897 1.44 12.66 11.75
C VAL A 897 0.63 13.82 12.34
N GLY A 898 -0.12 13.58 13.42
CA GLY A 898 -0.80 14.65 14.16
C GLY A 898 0.15 15.71 14.71
N LYS A 899 1.29 15.32 15.32
CA LYS A 899 2.32 16.26 15.81
C LYS A 899 2.99 17.09 14.71
N LEU A 900 3.08 16.58 13.47
CA LEU A 900 3.66 17.33 12.36
C LEU A 900 2.75 18.45 11.85
N VAL A 901 1.42 18.26 11.91
CA VAL A 901 0.44 19.19 11.32
C VAL A 901 -0.31 20.05 12.34
N MET A 902 -0.20 19.77 13.64
CA MET A 902 -0.80 20.58 14.70
C MET A 902 -0.29 22.03 14.63
N GLY A 903 -1.20 23.01 14.59
CA GLY A 903 -0.85 24.43 14.56
C GLY A 903 -0.32 24.97 13.22
N GLU A 904 0.14 24.13 12.29
CA GLU A 904 0.40 24.55 10.89
C GLU A 904 -0.93 25.01 10.26
N LYS A 905 -0.95 26.18 9.63
CA LYS A 905 -2.17 26.78 9.07
C LYS A 905 -2.37 26.41 7.61
N ASP A 906 -1.28 26.23 6.86
CA ASP A 906 -1.34 25.90 5.44
C ASP A 906 -1.39 24.39 5.21
N PRO A 907 -2.49 23.81 4.72
CA PRO A 907 -2.59 22.37 4.53
C PRO A 907 -1.65 21.85 3.43
N PHE A 908 -1.26 22.68 2.46
CA PHE A 908 -0.25 22.31 1.44
C PHE A 908 1.13 22.16 2.07
N ARG A 909 1.50 23.08 2.98
CA ARG A 909 2.73 23.00 3.78
C ARG A 909 2.67 21.80 4.73
N ALA A 910 1.54 21.57 5.41
CA ALA A 910 1.31 20.43 6.29
C ALA A 910 1.47 19.08 5.59
N ALA A 911 0.83 18.88 4.43
CA ALA A 911 0.97 17.67 3.62
C ALA A 911 2.43 17.44 3.20
N SER A 912 3.12 18.52 2.83
CA SER A 912 4.52 18.48 2.41
C SER A 912 5.49 18.24 3.58
N ILE A 913 5.17 18.69 4.79
CA ILE A 913 5.92 18.34 6.02
C ILE A 913 5.84 16.83 6.26
N ILE A 914 4.64 16.23 6.22
CA ILE A 914 4.46 14.78 6.37
C ILE A 914 5.28 14.03 5.32
N ARG A 915 5.13 14.40 4.04
CA ARG A 915 5.79 13.72 2.91
C ARG A 915 7.32 13.74 3.03
N ASN A 916 7.92 14.90 3.30
CA ASN A 916 9.38 15.02 3.39
C ASN A 916 9.95 14.35 4.67
N VAL A 917 9.19 14.31 5.77
CA VAL A 917 9.59 13.57 6.99
C VAL A 917 9.46 12.04 6.79
N ALA A 918 8.45 11.56 6.07
CA ALA A 918 8.37 10.15 5.69
C ALA A 918 9.55 9.75 4.78
N TYR A 919 9.94 10.60 3.84
CA TYR A 919 11.12 10.37 2.99
C TYR A 919 12.45 10.39 3.77
N SER A 920 12.68 11.36 4.67
CA SER A 920 13.90 11.38 5.51
C SER A 920 13.98 10.15 6.43
N ARG A 921 12.85 9.60 6.84
CA ARG A 921 12.75 8.33 7.61
C ARG A 921 12.97 7.08 6.74
N GLN A 922 13.44 7.22 5.51
CA GLN A 922 13.76 6.14 4.57
C GLN A 922 12.55 5.28 4.20
N SER A 923 11.40 5.91 3.94
CA SER A 923 10.26 5.23 3.31
C SER A 923 10.67 4.61 1.97
N GLN A 924 10.18 3.40 1.70
CA GLN A 924 10.50 2.63 0.49
C GLN A 924 9.45 2.78 -0.61
N ASP A 925 8.36 3.49 -0.32
CA ASP A 925 7.17 3.50 -1.16
C ASP A 925 6.86 4.86 -1.81
N ASN A 926 5.79 4.92 -2.61
CA ASN A 926 5.18 6.19 -2.97
C ASN A 926 4.65 6.91 -1.73
N ILE A 927 4.68 8.25 -1.75
CA ILE A 927 4.31 9.09 -0.62
C ILE A 927 3.28 10.12 -1.08
N SER A 928 2.01 9.79 -0.89
CA SER A 928 0.84 10.63 -1.18
C SER A 928 0.10 11.03 0.09
N VAL A 929 -0.16 12.33 0.22
CA VAL A 929 -0.78 12.92 1.41
C VAL A 929 -1.83 13.96 0.99
N ILE A 930 -3.01 13.92 1.60
CA ILE A 930 -3.98 15.02 1.63
C ILE A 930 -4.13 15.50 3.08
N VAL A 931 -4.15 16.81 3.29
CA VAL A 931 -4.51 17.47 4.55
C VAL A 931 -5.66 18.44 4.30
N ILE A 932 -6.66 18.42 5.17
CA ILE A 932 -7.88 19.25 5.11
C ILE A 932 -8.00 19.99 6.44
N ASN A 933 -8.20 21.31 6.41
CA ASN A 933 -8.50 22.11 7.59
C ASN A 933 -10.00 22.05 7.90
N ILE A 934 -10.39 21.96 9.18
CA ILE A 934 -11.80 22.07 9.59
C ILE A 934 -12.09 23.51 10.00
N LEU A 935 -12.97 24.17 9.26
CA LEU A 935 -13.29 25.60 9.39
C LEU A 935 -14.69 25.88 9.97
N ALA A 936 -15.56 24.88 10.14
CA ALA A 936 -16.85 25.05 10.81
C ALA A 936 -16.70 25.73 12.18
N GLY A 937 -17.63 26.63 12.51
CA GLY A 937 -17.63 27.38 13.77
C GLY A 937 -16.46 28.37 13.92
N ARG A 938 -15.95 28.92 12.81
CA ARG A 938 -14.94 29.99 12.77
C ARG A 938 -15.45 31.22 12.01
N ASP A 939 -16.53 31.80 12.53
CA ASP A 939 -16.95 33.17 12.22
C ASP A 939 -16.05 34.19 12.98
#